data_AF-A0A2V5LTS4-F1
#
_entry.id   AF-A0A2V5LTS4-F1
#
_cell.length_a   1.000
_cell.length_b   1.000
_cell.length_c   1.000
_cell.angle_alpha   90.00
_cell.angle_beta   90.00
_cell.angle_gamma   90.00
#
_symmetry.space_group_name_H-M   'P 1'
#
loop_
_entity.id
_entity.type
_entity.pdbx_description
1 polymer ?
#
loop_
_entity_poly.entity_id
_entity_poly.type
_entity_poly.pdbx_seq_one_letter_code
_entity_poly.pdbx_strand_id
1 'polypeptide(L)'
;MTKNKGRVVGLDVHPDSFAGAVVEGSDPAQARVLSSSTRVELEQLEQWALRHTSTEDRLVLEASGNAFAVAARLRTIGRKVEIPDSHRAGKVGKVYCANDRLDAVKIARIYLSALSPIVWQPDAKTLERREIFSAYQAVVKESSRAKQQLRSMLNEHCVRLEKGFRLCHPNAIRRLVALREWTPARTMLLQQLHGTLVAARRRRTLLRRHMAQEIVAEEALLRLTRLCGINLVTLYGVVAAVGDVRRFSHSKKLVAYFGLNPSVSQSGNFEGSGALKRHGRGALRALLIQSGKKLLKINNPLQKWGLAVASRRGRNKAAVAVARKLCVALWHVLMGHAIGALERLDTLQTKLSKFATEMGPAALRAFGYNNKADFVDKKLYVLRTYPCRWHVRSAGKWLNSPALMKNTIVHHEGAASLEAARTKVKRCGSIIKIGLDVHARIYVAVAQYDQLLPKPARRLAPSEFVPWVRQLVRAGHVVYVVYEACGFGFGLYRNLQAAGAHCYVIAPRKLDEQCTRVKTDPRDATTLCQRLSRYVEGNTRELAVIRVPSEAEEQARHVSRQREQLVRHRQKLEAQGRSLLVGHSLPSPAHWWKNQTWSRLTKLLPSWICLRLEVHRPALLTLEQQISALSAELEAAAPADVPAGVGKLTTVVMTREICSWERFRNRRAISCYTGLCPGEHSSGTKRVPGSVTKRGNPRLRAALVECAWRMVRFQPNYPPVKKRLSVLAKGARATGAQRKKAIVAVARHLAVDLWRVHTGRNTAAQLGLTIND
;
A
#
# COMPACT_ATOMS: atom_id res chain seq x y z
N MET A 1 -28.63 -48.33 4.20
CA MET A 1 -28.33 -46.95 4.64
C MET A 1 -28.21 -46.05 3.40
N THR A 2 -29.23 -45.23 3.17
CA THR A 2 -29.39 -44.36 1.99
C THR A 2 -28.37 -43.22 2.00
N LYS A 3 -27.59 -43.08 0.92
CA LYS A 3 -26.67 -41.96 0.71
C LYS A 3 -27.47 -40.65 0.71
N ASN A 4 -27.33 -39.86 1.76
CA ASN A 4 -27.98 -38.55 1.86
C ASN A 4 -27.48 -37.66 0.70
N LYS A 5 -28.30 -37.46 -0.34
CA LYS A 5 -28.03 -36.55 -1.46
C LYS A 5 -28.08 -35.11 -0.93
N GLY A 6 -27.02 -34.66 -0.27
CA GLY A 6 -26.99 -33.35 0.38
C GLY A 6 -27.14 -32.22 -0.64
N ARG A 7 -28.12 -31.32 -0.42
CA ARG A 7 -28.26 -30.07 -1.16
C ARG A 7 -27.29 -29.02 -0.60
N VAL A 8 -26.55 -28.38 -1.50
CA VAL A 8 -25.61 -27.29 -1.17
C VAL A 8 -26.10 -26.02 -1.84
N VAL A 9 -26.16 -24.92 -1.08
CA VAL A 9 -26.64 -23.63 -1.57
C VAL A 9 -25.48 -22.65 -1.58
N GLY A 10 -25.00 -22.28 -2.77
CA GLY A 10 -23.97 -21.28 -2.91
C GLY A 10 -24.57 -19.87 -2.91
N LEU A 11 -23.96 -18.96 -2.16
CA LEU A 11 -24.39 -17.57 -2.02
C LEU A 11 -23.21 -16.64 -2.37
N ASP A 12 -23.37 -15.87 -3.44
CA ASP A 12 -22.48 -14.74 -3.75
C ASP A 12 -23.12 -13.45 -3.26
N VAL A 13 -22.46 -12.80 -2.30
CA VAL A 13 -23.07 -11.73 -1.50
C VAL A 13 -22.33 -10.42 -1.71
N HIS A 14 -23.10 -9.39 -2.03
CA HIS A 14 -22.68 -8.00 -2.11
C HIS A 14 -23.31 -7.18 -0.99
N PRO A 15 -22.90 -5.91 -0.79
CA PRO A 15 -23.46 -5.05 0.27
C PRO A 15 -24.98 -4.90 0.24
N ASP A 16 -25.57 -4.78 -0.96
CA ASP A 16 -26.98 -4.43 -1.13
C ASP A 16 -27.81 -5.60 -1.69
N SER A 17 -27.17 -6.57 -2.35
CA SER A 17 -27.85 -7.70 -2.99
C SER A 17 -27.01 -8.97 -2.94
N PHE A 18 -27.62 -10.11 -3.28
CA PHE A 18 -26.93 -11.38 -3.43
C PHE A 18 -27.49 -12.21 -4.59
N ALA A 19 -26.70 -13.19 -5.03
CA ALA A 19 -27.14 -14.28 -5.89
C ALA A 19 -27.07 -15.59 -5.13
N GLY A 20 -28.04 -16.47 -5.37
CA GLY A 20 -28.13 -17.77 -4.72
C GLY A 20 -28.31 -18.88 -5.74
N ALA A 21 -27.67 -20.03 -5.51
CA ALA A 21 -27.83 -21.20 -6.34
C ALA A 21 -27.93 -22.46 -5.50
N VAL A 22 -29.01 -23.22 -5.69
CA VAL A 22 -29.20 -24.53 -5.06
C VAL A 22 -28.62 -25.59 -5.99
N VAL A 23 -27.72 -26.41 -5.45
CA VAL A 23 -27.02 -27.46 -6.17
C VAL A 23 -27.24 -28.80 -5.46
N GLU A 24 -27.46 -29.86 -6.24
CA GLU A 24 -27.64 -31.22 -5.75
C GLU A 24 -26.56 -32.14 -6.35
N GLY A 25 -25.99 -32.99 -5.49
CA GLY A 25 -24.97 -33.98 -5.87
C GLY A 25 -23.70 -33.87 -5.02
N SER A 26 -22.90 -34.94 -5.01
CA SER A 26 -21.66 -35.03 -4.24
C SER A 26 -20.41 -34.67 -5.04
N ASP A 27 -20.42 -34.85 -6.36
CA ASP A 27 -19.29 -34.52 -7.24
C ASP A 27 -19.46 -33.09 -7.80
N PRO A 28 -18.51 -32.16 -7.57
CA PRO A 28 -18.58 -30.80 -8.10
C PRO A 28 -18.72 -30.71 -9.63
N ALA A 29 -18.23 -31.68 -10.40
CA ALA A 29 -18.33 -31.68 -11.86
C ALA A 29 -19.74 -32.08 -12.35
N GLN A 30 -20.33 -33.08 -11.68
CA GLN A 30 -21.65 -33.63 -12.04
C GLN A 30 -22.82 -32.98 -11.27
N ALA A 31 -22.53 -32.10 -10.31
CA ALA A 31 -23.56 -31.48 -9.48
C ALA A 31 -24.54 -30.63 -10.31
N ARG A 32 -25.83 -30.95 -10.19
CA ARG A 32 -26.94 -30.35 -10.93
C ARG A 32 -27.43 -29.10 -10.21
N VAL A 33 -27.60 -28.00 -10.95
CA VAL A 33 -28.21 -26.77 -10.44
C VAL A 33 -29.74 -26.95 -10.45
N LEU A 34 -30.38 -26.93 -9.28
CA LEU A 34 -31.82 -27.09 -9.14
C LEU A 34 -32.56 -25.77 -9.36
N SER A 35 -32.07 -24.70 -8.74
CA SER A 35 -32.64 -23.37 -8.84
C SER A 35 -31.56 -22.32 -8.64
N SER A 36 -31.84 -21.11 -9.13
CA SER A 36 -30.96 -19.97 -8.93
C SER A 36 -31.75 -18.68 -8.88
N SER A 37 -31.29 -17.73 -8.06
CA SER A 37 -31.80 -16.37 -7.97
C SER A 37 -30.65 -15.39 -8.21
N THR A 38 -30.94 -14.27 -8.85
CA THR A 38 -29.94 -13.24 -9.18
C THR A 38 -30.43 -11.89 -8.72
N ARG A 39 -29.55 -11.10 -8.08
CA ARG A 39 -29.85 -9.75 -7.56
C ARG A 39 -31.07 -9.72 -6.63
N VAL A 40 -31.12 -10.63 -5.67
CA VAL A 40 -32.08 -10.53 -4.57
C VAL A 40 -31.57 -9.48 -3.61
N GLU A 41 -32.42 -8.55 -3.20
CA GLU A 41 -32.07 -7.52 -2.20
C GLU A 41 -31.65 -8.20 -0.88
N LEU A 42 -30.56 -7.73 -0.26
CA LEU A 42 -30.00 -8.37 0.94
C LEU A 42 -30.94 -8.28 2.15
N GLU A 43 -31.87 -7.33 2.15
CA GLU A 43 -32.95 -7.22 3.14
C GLU A 43 -33.91 -8.43 3.09
N GLN A 44 -34.06 -9.08 1.94
CA GLN A 44 -34.93 -10.23 1.75
C GLN A 44 -34.22 -11.57 2.03
N LEU A 45 -32.99 -11.56 2.54
CA LEU A 45 -32.16 -12.75 2.73
C LEU A 45 -32.86 -13.86 3.53
N GLU A 46 -33.44 -13.52 4.68
CA GLU A 46 -34.10 -14.49 5.56
C GLU A 46 -35.36 -15.06 4.90
N GLN A 47 -36.19 -14.19 4.30
CA GLN A 47 -37.40 -14.61 3.58
C GLN A 47 -37.05 -15.52 2.39
N TRP A 48 -36.02 -15.15 1.64
CA TRP A 48 -35.51 -15.95 0.54
C TRP A 48 -35.00 -17.31 1.03
N ALA A 49 -34.22 -17.35 2.11
CA ALA A 49 -33.70 -18.59 2.68
C ALA A 49 -34.80 -19.49 3.28
N LEU A 50 -35.85 -18.90 3.86
CA LEU A 50 -37.02 -19.64 4.34
C LEU A 50 -37.77 -20.31 3.19
N ARG A 51 -37.92 -19.62 2.05
CA ARG A 51 -38.63 -20.13 0.87
C ARG A 51 -37.85 -21.15 0.04
N HIS A 52 -36.53 -20.99 -0.08
CA HIS A 52 -35.75 -21.73 -1.09
C HIS A 52 -34.83 -22.82 -0.52
N THR A 53 -34.65 -22.87 0.80
CA THR A 53 -33.75 -23.84 1.44
C THR A 53 -34.44 -24.60 2.59
N SER A 54 -33.85 -25.72 2.99
CA SER A 54 -34.26 -26.50 4.18
C SER A 54 -33.29 -26.30 5.35
N THR A 55 -33.61 -26.84 6.53
CA THR A 55 -32.68 -26.88 7.69
C THR A 55 -31.54 -27.89 7.50
N GLU A 56 -31.69 -28.82 6.55
CA GLU A 56 -30.68 -29.81 6.20
C GLU A 56 -29.71 -29.33 5.12
N ASP A 57 -30.09 -28.31 4.36
CA ASP A 57 -29.25 -27.72 3.33
C ASP A 57 -28.01 -27.04 3.93
N ARG A 58 -26.86 -27.20 3.26
CA ARG A 58 -25.61 -26.49 3.60
C ARG A 58 -25.50 -25.21 2.78
N LEU A 59 -25.65 -24.06 3.42
CA LEU A 59 -25.45 -22.76 2.79
C LEU A 59 -23.97 -22.39 2.84
N VAL A 60 -23.42 -21.95 1.71
CA VAL A 60 -21.99 -21.70 1.53
C VAL A 60 -21.80 -20.28 1.02
N LEU A 61 -20.97 -19.52 1.74
CA LEU A 61 -20.63 -18.13 1.43
C LEU A 61 -19.13 -18.01 1.18
N GLU A 62 -18.70 -17.32 0.13
CA GLU A 62 -17.28 -16.98 0.03
C GLU A 62 -16.87 -16.04 1.18
N ALA A 63 -15.68 -16.25 1.75
CA ALA A 63 -15.11 -15.33 2.74
C ALA A 63 -14.94 -13.92 2.17
N SER A 64 -15.91 -13.05 2.49
CA SER A 64 -16.00 -11.65 2.07
C SER A 64 -16.16 -10.70 3.27
N GLY A 65 -16.33 -9.40 3.02
CA GLY A 65 -16.47 -8.37 4.06
C GLY A 65 -17.72 -8.52 4.93
N ASN A 66 -18.83 -9.03 4.39
CA ASN A 66 -20.11 -9.22 5.08
C ASN A 66 -20.45 -10.69 5.39
N ALA A 67 -19.59 -11.64 4.99
CA ALA A 67 -19.89 -13.07 5.12
C ALA A 67 -20.23 -13.51 6.56
N PHE A 68 -19.57 -12.95 7.58
CA PHE A 68 -19.85 -13.32 8.99
C PHE A 68 -21.20 -12.80 9.48
N ALA A 69 -21.57 -11.57 9.14
CA ALA A 69 -22.86 -11.01 9.53
C ALA A 69 -24.02 -11.71 8.79
N VAL A 70 -23.85 -12.02 7.51
CA VAL A 70 -24.81 -12.82 6.72
C VAL A 70 -24.94 -14.23 7.29
N ALA A 71 -23.82 -14.88 7.65
CA ALA A 71 -23.89 -16.19 8.28
C ALA A 71 -24.58 -16.16 9.64
N ALA A 72 -24.41 -15.08 10.42
CA ALA A 72 -25.14 -14.90 11.68
C ALA A 72 -26.66 -14.80 11.44
N ARG A 73 -27.10 -13.95 10.50
CA ARG A 73 -28.52 -13.80 10.10
C ARG A 73 -29.16 -15.10 9.62
N LEU A 74 -28.43 -15.89 8.84
CA LEU A 74 -28.94 -17.18 8.35
C LEU A 74 -29.02 -18.23 9.47
N ARG A 75 -28.13 -18.16 10.48
CA ARG A 75 -28.19 -19.07 11.64
C ARG A 75 -29.32 -18.74 12.60
N THR A 76 -29.71 -17.48 12.73
CA THR A 76 -30.84 -17.10 13.60
C THR A 76 -32.16 -17.70 13.12
N ILE A 77 -32.29 -18.02 11.83
CA ILE A 77 -33.44 -18.75 11.25
C ILE A 77 -33.17 -20.27 11.08
N GLY A 78 -32.16 -20.81 11.78
CA GLY A 78 -31.90 -22.25 11.83
C GLY A 78 -31.18 -22.85 10.61
N ARG A 79 -30.52 -22.05 9.75
CA ARG A 79 -29.75 -22.58 8.60
C ARG A 79 -28.33 -22.96 8.97
N LYS A 80 -27.83 -24.05 8.36
CA LYS A 80 -26.44 -24.51 8.45
C LYS A 80 -25.57 -23.74 7.47
N VAL A 81 -24.64 -22.93 7.97
CA VAL A 81 -23.83 -22.01 7.14
C VAL A 81 -22.34 -22.26 7.29
N GLU A 82 -21.66 -22.41 6.16
CA GLU A 82 -20.24 -22.66 6.01
C GLU A 82 -19.57 -21.56 5.17
N ILE A 83 -18.32 -21.21 5.52
CA ILE A 83 -17.59 -20.12 4.84
C ILE A 83 -16.22 -20.64 4.38
N PRO A 84 -16.06 -21.10 3.13
CA PRO A 84 -14.76 -21.51 2.59
C PRO A 84 -13.76 -20.34 2.44
N ASP A 85 -12.46 -20.65 2.55
CA ASP A 85 -11.36 -19.72 2.32
C ASP A 85 -11.31 -19.24 0.84
N SER A 86 -11.32 -17.91 0.65
CA SER A 86 -11.35 -17.28 -0.68
C SER A 86 -10.07 -17.50 -1.48
N HIS A 87 -8.91 -17.67 -0.84
CA HIS A 87 -7.65 -17.84 -1.56
C HIS A 87 -7.56 -19.20 -2.26
N ARG A 88 -8.09 -20.28 -1.66
CA ARG A 88 -8.15 -21.59 -2.33
C ARG A 88 -9.32 -21.69 -3.30
N ALA A 89 -10.46 -21.08 -2.97
CA ALA A 89 -11.60 -20.91 -3.87
C ALA A 89 -11.20 -20.27 -5.22
N GLY A 90 -10.38 -19.21 -5.18
CA GLY A 90 -9.92 -18.50 -6.38
C GLY A 90 -8.95 -19.28 -7.29
N LYS A 91 -8.44 -20.44 -6.86
CA LYS A 91 -7.61 -21.33 -7.70
C LYS A 91 -8.43 -22.27 -8.57
N VAL A 92 -9.71 -22.46 -8.26
CA VAL A 92 -10.67 -23.13 -9.15
C VAL A 92 -10.89 -22.15 -10.31
N GLY A 93 -10.49 -22.56 -11.52
CA GLY A 93 -10.18 -21.73 -12.68
C GLY A 93 -11.15 -20.58 -13.01
N LYS A 94 -10.68 -19.65 -13.85
CA LYS A 94 -11.54 -18.57 -14.36
C LYS A 94 -12.60 -19.18 -15.27
N VAL A 95 -13.87 -19.01 -14.92
CA VAL A 95 -14.99 -19.34 -15.80
C VAL A 95 -14.92 -18.43 -17.02
N TYR A 96 -15.17 -18.97 -18.22
CA TYR A 96 -15.16 -18.26 -19.50
C TYR A 96 -16.11 -17.03 -19.51
N CYS A 97 -17.19 -17.09 -18.71
CA CYS A 97 -18.14 -16.02 -18.46
C CYS A 97 -18.28 -15.79 -16.96
N ALA A 98 -18.20 -14.54 -16.50
CA ALA A 98 -18.40 -14.17 -15.09
C ALA A 98 -19.74 -13.44 -14.96
N ASN A 99 -20.69 -14.05 -14.25
CA ASN A 99 -21.96 -13.43 -13.86
C ASN A 99 -22.38 -13.96 -12.48
N ASP A 100 -23.18 -13.17 -11.77
CA ASP A 100 -23.52 -13.40 -10.36
C ASP A 100 -24.13 -14.81 -10.11
N ARG A 101 -24.88 -15.35 -11.08
CA ARG A 101 -25.42 -16.72 -11.03
C ARG A 101 -24.32 -17.77 -11.07
N LEU A 102 -23.39 -17.65 -12.00
CA LEU A 102 -22.26 -18.59 -12.14
C LEU A 102 -21.34 -18.53 -10.92
N ASP A 103 -21.19 -17.36 -10.31
CA ASP A 103 -20.39 -17.18 -9.11
C ASP A 103 -21.04 -17.89 -7.90
N ALA A 104 -22.36 -17.78 -7.71
CA ALA A 104 -23.09 -18.56 -6.70
C ALA A 104 -22.94 -20.08 -6.90
N VAL A 105 -23.11 -20.59 -8.13
CA VAL A 105 -22.89 -22.02 -8.44
C VAL A 105 -21.44 -22.44 -8.17
N LYS A 106 -20.48 -21.59 -8.52
CA LYS A 106 -19.06 -21.85 -8.28
C LYS A 106 -18.77 -22.02 -6.80
N ILE A 107 -19.35 -21.19 -5.94
CA ILE A 107 -19.19 -21.26 -4.48
C ILE A 107 -19.68 -22.62 -3.95
N ALA A 108 -20.86 -23.09 -4.39
CA ALA A 108 -21.38 -24.41 -4.01
C ALA A 108 -20.44 -25.54 -4.46
N ARG A 109 -19.94 -25.50 -5.70
CA ARG A 109 -19.01 -26.50 -6.23
C ARG A 109 -17.65 -26.51 -5.52
N ILE A 110 -17.15 -25.34 -5.12
CA ILE A 110 -15.92 -25.25 -4.32
C ILE A 110 -16.08 -26.00 -2.99
N TYR A 111 -17.23 -25.85 -2.34
CA TYR A 111 -17.52 -26.59 -1.11
C TYR A 111 -17.57 -28.10 -1.35
N LEU A 112 -18.31 -28.54 -2.39
CA LEU A 112 -18.39 -29.96 -2.76
C LEU A 112 -17.03 -30.58 -3.07
N SER A 113 -16.09 -29.81 -3.63
CA SER A 113 -14.74 -30.29 -3.94
C SER A 113 -13.87 -30.57 -2.70
N ALA A 114 -14.26 -30.08 -1.51
CA ALA A 114 -13.47 -30.09 -0.29
C ALA A 114 -12.05 -29.45 -0.40
N LEU A 115 -11.76 -28.73 -1.50
CA LEU A 115 -10.44 -28.12 -1.74
C LEU A 115 -10.19 -26.88 -0.87
N SER A 116 -11.26 -26.23 -0.40
CA SER A 116 -11.17 -25.03 0.42
C SER A 116 -11.56 -25.30 1.88
N PRO A 117 -10.67 -25.06 2.85
CA PRO A 117 -11.00 -25.22 4.26
C PRO A 117 -12.01 -24.18 4.72
N ILE A 118 -12.83 -24.56 5.69
CA ILE A 118 -13.79 -23.64 6.33
C ILE A 118 -13.06 -22.64 7.23
N VAL A 119 -13.45 -21.38 7.13
CA VAL A 119 -12.94 -20.27 7.90
C VAL A 119 -13.57 -20.28 9.29
N TRP A 120 -12.72 -20.25 10.33
CA TRP A 120 -13.16 -20.06 11.70
C TRP A 120 -13.81 -18.69 11.90
N GLN A 121 -14.99 -18.70 12.52
CA GLN A 121 -15.79 -17.52 12.79
C GLN A 121 -15.54 -17.03 14.23
N PRO A 122 -15.10 -15.78 14.41
CA PRO A 122 -14.84 -15.24 15.74
C PRO A 122 -16.14 -14.96 16.50
N ASP A 123 -16.06 -15.04 17.82
CA ASP A 123 -17.08 -14.45 18.71
C ASP A 123 -17.11 -12.91 18.56
N ALA A 124 -18.19 -12.29 19.04
CA ALA A 124 -18.41 -10.84 18.91
C ALA A 124 -17.24 -10.00 19.46
N LYS A 125 -16.67 -10.40 20.60
CA LYS A 125 -15.56 -9.67 21.23
C LYS A 125 -14.27 -9.81 20.43
N THR A 126 -13.98 -11.00 19.92
CA THR A 126 -12.84 -11.21 19.03
C THR A 126 -13.02 -10.45 17.70
N LEU A 127 -14.25 -10.36 17.18
CA LEU A 127 -14.54 -9.59 15.98
C LEU A 127 -14.28 -8.10 16.19
N GLU A 128 -14.77 -7.51 17.30
CA GLU A 128 -14.51 -6.12 17.65
C GLU A 128 -13.00 -5.84 17.73
N ARG A 129 -12.24 -6.70 18.42
CA ARG A 129 -10.76 -6.58 18.49
C ARG A 129 -10.11 -6.58 17.11
N ARG A 130 -10.60 -7.39 16.17
CA ARG A 130 -10.09 -7.42 14.78
C ARG A 130 -10.34 -6.11 14.07
N GLU A 131 -11.49 -5.49 14.28
CA GLU A 131 -11.84 -4.20 13.71
C GLU A 131 -10.92 -3.10 14.23
N ILE A 132 -10.73 -3.03 15.56
CA ILE A 132 -9.82 -2.07 16.19
C ILE A 132 -8.39 -2.24 15.71
N PHE A 133 -7.91 -3.48 15.65
CA PHE A 133 -6.58 -3.76 15.14
C PHE A 133 -6.46 -3.35 13.66
N SER A 134 -7.45 -3.65 12.83
CA SER A 134 -7.47 -3.29 11.41
C SER A 134 -7.49 -1.77 11.19
N ALA A 135 -8.32 -1.06 11.95
CA ALA A 135 -8.36 0.41 11.98
C ALA A 135 -7.00 1.00 12.38
N TYR A 136 -6.35 0.44 13.41
CA TYR A 136 -5.01 0.85 13.83
C TYR A 136 -4.00 0.68 12.70
N GLN A 137 -4.01 -0.47 12.02
CA GLN A 137 -3.11 -0.71 10.89
C GLN A 137 -3.35 0.25 9.73
N ALA A 138 -4.61 0.59 9.45
CA ALA A 138 -4.98 1.54 8.43
C ALA A 138 -4.43 2.95 8.75
N VAL A 139 -4.57 3.39 10.01
CA VAL A 139 -4.07 4.69 10.49
C VAL A 139 -2.54 4.73 10.59
N VAL A 140 -1.87 3.60 10.87
CA VAL A 140 -0.39 3.52 10.79
C VAL A 140 0.09 3.77 9.37
N LYS A 141 -0.55 3.16 8.37
CA LYS A 141 -0.23 3.39 6.96
C LYS A 141 -0.52 4.83 6.54
N GLU A 142 -1.63 5.38 7.01
CA GLU A 142 -2.03 6.76 6.74
C GLU A 142 -1.05 7.78 7.33
N SER A 143 -0.74 7.69 8.63
CA SER A 143 0.23 8.58 9.30
C SER A 143 1.63 8.48 8.68
N SER A 144 2.04 7.29 8.25
CA SER A 144 3.30 7.10 7.52
C SER A 144 3.26 7.78 6.16
N ARG A 145 2.16 7.65 5.41
CA ARG A 145 1.97 8.30 4.11
C ARG A 145 1.96 9.82 4.26
N ALA A 146 1.18 10.38 5.18
CA ALA A 146 1.13 11.81 5.45
C ALA A 146 2.50 12.38 5.82
N LYS A 147 3.25 11.66 6.68
CA LYS A 147 4.64 12.04 7.02
C LYS A 147 5.55 12.07 5.79
N GLN A 148 5.44 11.08 4.91
CA GLN A 148 6.27 11.02 3.71
C GLN A 148 5.85 12.04 2.66
N GLN A 149 4.56 12.39 2.55
CA GLN A 149 4.09 13.48 1.69
C GLN A 149 4.67 14.82 2.15
N LEU A 150 4.58 15.13 3.45
CA LEU A 150 5.18 16.34 4.01
C LEU A 150 6.70 16.38 3.78
N ARG A 151 7.40 15.26 3.99
CA ARG A 151 8.84 15.17 3.69
C ARG A 151 9.15 15.31 2.20
N SER A 152 8.31 14.75 1.34
CA SER A 152 8.47 14.86 -0.11
C SER A 152 8.37 16.31 -0.54
N MET A 153 7.37 17.05 -0.04
CA MET A 153 7.20 18.48 -0.30
C MET A 153 8.43 19.28 0.12
N LEU A 154 8.93 19.04 1.34
CA LEU A 154 10.15 19.73 1.82
C LEU A 154 11.37 19.39 0.97
N ASN A 155 11.53 18.11 0.61
CA ASN A 155 12.63 17.61 -0.19
C ASN A 155 12.62 18.16 -1.64
N GLU A 156 11.45 18.29 -2.26
CA GLU A 156 11.23 18.90 -3.58
C GLU A 156 11.72 20.35 -3.64
N HIS A 157 11.66 21.02 -2.50
CA HIS A 157 12.12 22.40 -2.31
C HIS A 157 13.48 22.52 -1.65
N CYS A 158 14.27 21.42 -1.66
CA CYS A 158 15.61 21.33 -1.06
C CYS A 158 15.68 21.69 0.43
N VAL A 159 14.55 21.66 1.15
CA VAL A 159 14.49 21.94 2.59
C VAL A 159 14.88 20.70 3.38
N ARG A 160 15.95 20.82 4.18
CA ARG A 160 16.41 19.76 5.07
C ARG A 160 16.00 20.06 6.50
N LEU A 161 15.45 19.05 7.15
CA LEU A 161 15.10 19.13 8.57
C LEU A 161 16.29 18.72 9.42
N GLU A 162 16.50 19.45 10.51
CA GLU A 162 17.45 19.08 11.56
C GLU A 162 17.22 17.65 12.08
N LYS A 163 18.30 17.04 12.58
CA LYS A 163 18.23 15.71 13.19
C LYS A 163 17.30 15.79 14.42
N GLY A 164 16.26 14.96 14.42
CA GLY A 164 15.30 14.89 15.53
C GLY A 164 14.06 15.77 15.39
N PHE A 165 13.91 16.54 14.31
CA PHE A 165 12.74 17.40 14.09
C PHE A 165 11.41 16.65 14.27
N ARG A 166 10.57 17.14 15.20
CA ARG A 166 9.29 16.53 15.57
C ARG A 166 8.15 17.11 14.73
N LEU A 167 7.89 16.50 13.57
CA LEU A 167 6.85 16.90 12.60
C LEU A 167 5.39 16.94 13.13
N CYS A 168 5.13 16.47 14.35
CA CYS A 168 3.79 16.48 14.94
C CYS A 168 3.73 17.36 16.19
N HIS A 169 4.80 18.11 16.48
CA HIS A 169 4.81 19.08 17.56
C HIS A 169 3.89 20.25 17.21
N PRO A 170 3.16 20.88 18.16
CA PRO A 170 2.28 22.00 17.87
C PRO A 170 2.97 23.12 17.06
N ASN A 171 4.20 23.48 17.45
CA ASN A 171 4.99 24.51 16.77
C ASN A 171 5.68 24.05 15.47
N ALA A 172 5.53 22.79 15.07
CA ALA A 172 6.24 22.26 13.90
C ALA A 172 5.89 23.03 12.63
N ILE A 173 4.61 23.37 12.43
CA ILE A 173 4.19 24.10 11.23
C ILE A 173 4.79 25.50 11.16
N ARG A 174 4.80 26.26 12.27
CA ARG A 174 5.43 27.58 12.34
C ARG A 174 6.91 27.50 11.97
N ARG A 175 7.62 26.50 12.52
CA ARG A 175 9.02 26.25 12.20
C ARG A 175 9.22 25.89 10.73
N LEU A 176 8.37 25.03 10.14
CA LEU A 176 8.46 24.63 8.73
C LEU A 176 8.25 25.81 7.77
N VAL A 177 7.28 26.67 8.06
CA VAL A 177 7.02 27.88 7.27
C VAL A 177 8.19 28.87 7.38
N ALA A 178 8.88 28.93 8.52
CA ALA A 178 10.05 29.79 8.70
C ALA A 178 11.35 29.27 8.05
N LEU A 179 11.40 28.01 7.55
CA LEU A 179 12.63 27.44 6.98
C LEU A 179 13.05 28.05 5.64
N ARG A 180 12.14 28.75 4.97
CA ARG A 180 12.38 29.47 3.72
C ARG A 180 11.18 30.34 3.39
N GLU A 181 11.36 31.22 2.42
CA GLU A 181 10.24 31.91 1.81
C GLU A 181 9.39 30.93 0.98
N TRP A 182 8.11 30.91 1.33
CA TRP A 182 7.08 30.12 0.67
C TRP A 182 6.04 31.07 0.10
N THR A 183 5.64 30.83 -1.14
CA THR A 183 4.45 31.47 -1.73
C THR A 183 3.20 31.11 -0.90
N PRO A 184 2.14 31.95 -0.89
CA PRO A 184 0.90 31.66 -0.17
C PRO A 184 0.33 30.26 -0.43
N ALA A 185 0.30 29.81 -1.69
CA ALA A 185 -0.19 28.49 -2.07
C ALA A 185 0.64 27.34 -1.45
N ARG A 186 1.97 27.47 -1.43
CA ARG A 186 2.89 26.49 -0.82
C ARG A 186 2.76 26.47 0.71
N THR A 187 2.57 27.63 1.34
CA THR A 187 2.30 27.74 2.79
C THR A 187 1.02 27.02 3.17
N MET A 188 -0.07 27.28 2.44
CA MET A 188 -1.35 26.58 2.60
C MET A 188 -1.17 25.06 2.46
N LEU A 189 -0.45 24.60 1.42
CA LEU A 189 -0.18 23.17 1.21
C LEU A 189 0.61 22.54 2.37
N LEU A 190 1.64 23.22 2.89
CA LEU A 190 2.40 22.75 4.05
C LEU A 190 1.52 22.63 5.31
N GLN A 191 0.69 23.64 5.58
CA GLN A 191 -0.26 23.62 6.68
C GLN A 191 -1.23 22.46 6.56
N GLN A 192 -1.76 22.21 5.37
CA GLN A 192 -2.68 21.11 5.09
C GLN A 192 -2.03 19.73 5.28
N LEU A 193 -0.81 19.54 4.75
CA LEU A 193 -0.06 18.28 4.90
C LEU A 193 0.30 18.01 6.36
N HIS A 194 0.67 19.07 7.10
CA HIS A 194 0.91 18.99 8.53
C HIS A 194 -0.37 18.64 9.31
N GLY A 195 -1.47 19.33 9.05
CA GLY A 195 -2.77 19.05 9.67
C GLY A 195 -3.23 17.60 9.45
N THR A 196 -3.06 17.09 8.23
CA THR A 196 -3.34 15.68 7.89
C THR A 196 -2.51 14.71 8.74
N LEU A 197 -1.21 14.98 8.89
CA LEU A 197 -0.32 14.17 9.71
C LEU A 197 -0.72 14.19 11.20
N VAL A 198 -1.02 15.37 11.74
CA VAL A 198 -1.44 15.55 13.14
C VAL A 198 -2.77 14.81 13.40
N ALA A 199 -3.76 14.98 12.52
CA ALA A 199 -5.04 14.29 12.64
C ALA A 199 -4.91 12.76 12.58
N ALA A 200 -4.10 12.23 11.66
CA ALA A 200 -3.81 10.79 11.58
C ALA A 200 -3.08 10.28 12.83
N ARG A 201 -2.19 11.09 13.42
CA ARG A 201 -1.49 10.75 14.67
C ARG A 201 -2.43 10.76 15.87
N ARG A 202 -3.34 11.73 15.97
CA ARG A 202 -4.36 11.77 17.02
C ARG A 202 -5.24 10.52 16.99
N ARG A 203 -5.75 10.13 15.82
CA ARG A 203 -6.50 8.87 15.62
C ARG A 203 -5.70 7.63 16.04
N ARG A 204 -4.40 7.60 15.72
CA ARG A 204 -3.52 6.51 16.13
C ARG A 204 -3.40 6.41 17.65
N THR A 205 -3.25 7.55 18.34
CA THR A 205 -3.16 7.61 19.81
C THR A 205 -4.46 7.15 20.45
N LEU A 206 -5.62 7.57 19.93
CA LEU A 206 -6.93 7.13 20.42
C LEU A 206 -7.09 5.61 20.35
N LEU A 207 -6.76 5.00 19.21
CA LEU A 207 -6.83 3.54 19.05
C LEU A 207 -5.87 2.80 20.00
N ARG A 208 -4.65 3.33 20.21
CA ARG A 208 -3.70 2.73 21.16
C ARG A 208 -4.19 2.83 22.61
N ARG A 209 -4.77 3.97 22.98
CA ARG A 209 -5.37 4.16 24.31
C ARG A 209 -6.46 3.13 24.57
N HIS A 210 -7.37 2.95 23.61
CA HIS A 210 -8.43 1.95 23.70
C HIS A 210 -7.86 0.53 23.86
N MET A 211 -6.88 0.15 23.03
CA MET A 211 -6.19 -1.15 23.18
C MET A 211 -5.58 -1.33 24.57
N ALA A 212 -4.97 -0.28 25.13
CA ALA A 212 -4.32 -0.33 26.44
C ALA A 212 -5.34 -0.49 27.57
N GLN A 213 -6.43 0.27 27.52
CA GLN A 213 -7.53 0.18 28.49
C GLN A 213 -8.15 -1.23 28.51
N GLU A 214 -8.42 -1.81 27.34
CA GLU A 214 -9.00 -3.16 27.24
C GLU A 214 -8.06 -4.23 27.81
N ILE A 215 -6.77 -4.17 27.47
CA ILE A 215 -5.77 -5.12 27.99
C ILE A 215 -5.60 -5.00 29.51
N VAL A 216 -5.69 -3.79 30.05
CA VAL A 216 -5.58 -3.56 31.50
C VAL A 216 -6.83 -4.00 32.25
N ALA A 217 -8.01 -3.85 31.64
CA ALA A 217 -9.27 -4.34 32.19
C ALA A 217 -9.30 -5.88 32.32
N GLU A 218 -8.57 -6.60 31.45
CA GLU A 218 -8.54 -8.06 31.43
C GLU A 218 -7.20 -8.62 31.90
N GLU A 219 -7.13 -9.05 33.17
CA GLU A 219 -5.89 -9.59 33.76
C GLU A 219 -5.32 -10.82 33.02
N ALA A 220 -6.19 -11.62 32.40
CA ALA A 220 -5.80 -12.72 31.52
C ALA A 220 -4.92 -12.24 30.36
N LEU A 221 -5.25 -11.10 29.74
CA LEU A 221 -4.49 -10.51 28.64
C LEU A 221 -3.19 -9.89 29.14
N LEU A 222 -3.23 -9.25 30.31
CA LEU A 222 -2.06 -8.59 30.89
C LEU A 222 -0.91 -9.58 31.15
N ARG A 223 -1.19 -10.87 31.40
CA ARG A 223 -0.17 -11.93 31.53
C ARG A 223 0.75 -12.05 30.33
N LEU A 224 0.26 -11.76 29.13
CA LEU A 224 1.07 -11.80 27.90
C LEU A 224 2.19 -10.75 27.89
N THR A 225 2.10 -9.72 28.75
CA THR A 225 3.20 -8.73 28.91
C THR A 225 4.44 -9.33 29.58
N ARG A 226 4.32 -10.46 30.29
CA ARG A 226 5.44 -11.24 30.86
C ARG A 226 6.33 -11.86 29.78
N LEU A 227 5.83 -12.01 28.56
CA LEU A 227 6.63 -12.54 27.45
C LEU A 227 7.57 -11.47 26.89
N CYS A 228 8.84 -11.84 26.73
CA CYS A 228 9.83 -10.94 26.16
C CYS A 228 9.45 -10.48 24.74
N GLY A 229 9.64 -9.20 24.44
CA GLY A 229 9.40 -8.64 23.10
C GLY A 229 7.92 -8.51 22.70
N ILE A 230 6.97 -8.91 23.55
CA ILE A 230 5.54 -8.63 23.35
C ILE A 230 5.22 -7.25 23.92
N ASN A 231 4.72 -6.36 23.05
CA ASN A 231 4.29 -5.01 23.39
C ASN A 231 2.77 -4.85 23.20
N LEU A 232 2.20 -3.71 23.63
CA LEU A 232 0.77 -3.39 23.52
C LEU A 232 0.13 -3.82 22.19
N VAL A 233 0.71 -3.41 21.06
CA VAL A 233 0.13 -3.65 19.72
C VAL A 233 0.26 -5.11 19.30
N THR A 234 1.38 -5.74 19.65
CA THR A 234 1.61 -7.16 19.35
C THR A 234 0.66 -8.02 20.15
N LEU A 235 0.49 -7.71 21.44
CA LEU A 235 -0.44 -8.37 22.35
C LEU A 235 -1.87 -8.24 21.82
N TYR A 236 -2.33 -7.01 21.59
CA TYR A 236 -3.69 -6.74 21.09
C TYR A 236 -3.95 -7.45 19.76
N GLY A 237 -2.99 -7.38 18.83
CA GLY A 237 -3.11 -8.04 17.53
C GLY A 237 -3.17 -9.57 17.63
N VAL A 238 -2.42 -10.18 18.58
CA VAL A 238 -2.47 -11.63 18.82
C VAL A 238 -3.86 -12.02 19.31
N VAL A 239 -4.39 -11.36 20.33
CA VAL A 239 -5.70 -11.72 20.90
C VAL A 239 -6.84 -11.47 19.91
N ALA A 240 -6.75 -10.40 19.11
CA ALA A 240 -7.67 -10.13 18.00
C ALA A 240 -7.66 -11.25 16.93
N ALA A 241 -6.49 -11.77 16.56
CA ALA A 241 -6.42 -12.77 15.50
C ALA A 241 -6.70 -14.20 15.96
N VAL A 242 -6.32 -14.52 17.19
CA VAL A 242 -6.41 -15.87 17.77
C VAL A 242 -7.82 -16.14 18.25
N GLY A 243 -8.43 -15.23 19.03
CA GLY A 243 -9.65 -15.51 19.78
C GLY A 243 -9.40 -16.61 20.80
N ASP A 244 -10.25 -17.62 20.82
CA ASP A 244 -9.99 -18.85 21.58
C ASP A 244 -8.76 -19.59 21.03
N VAL A 245 -7.73 -19.74 21.85
CA VAL A 245 -6.50 -20.44 21.48
C VAL A 245 -6.68 -21.95 21.33
N ARG A 246 -7.70 -22.54 21.99
CA ARG A 246 -7.93 -24.00 22.02
C ARG A 246 -8.27 -24.56 20.63
N ARG A 247 -8.70 -23.70 19.70
CA ARG A 247 -8.88 -24.06 18.28
C ARG A 247 -7.57 -24.45 17.57
N PHE A 248 -6.42 -24.16 18.18
CA PHE A 248 -5.12 -24.63 17.73
C PHE A 248 -4.68 -25.80 18.61
N SER A 249 -4.86 -27.02 18.12
CA SER A 249 -4.52 -28.25 18.86
C SER A 249 -3.06 -28.31 19.35
N HIS A 250 -2.15 -27.64 18.64
CA HIS A 250 -0.76 -27.50 19.08
C HIS A 250 -0.12 -26.21 18.53
N SER A 251 0.93 -25.74 19.19
CA SER A 251 1.62 -24.49 18.87
C SER A 251 2.07 -24.37 17.40
N LYS A 252 2.48 -25.47 16.75
CA LYS A 252 2.87 -25.45 15.33
C LYS A 252 1.71 -24.99 14.39
N LYS A 253 0.44 -25.23 14.74
CA LYS A 253 -0.72 -24.72 13.96
C LYS A 253 -0.83 -23.20 14.08
N LEU A 254 -0.59 -22.64 15.26
CA LEU A 254 -0.58 -21.17 15.45
C LEU A 254 0.59 -20.52 14.67
N VAL A 255 1.78 -21.16 14.69
CA VAL A 255 2.93 -20.72 13.89
C VAL A 255 2.60 -20.71 12.40
N ALA A 256 1.92 -21.74 11.90
CA ALA A 256 1.47 -21.82 10.52
C ALA A 256 0.42 -20.74 10.18
N TYR A 257 -0.55 -20.50 11.08
CA TYR A 257 -1.57 -19.46 10.94
C TYR A 257 -0.98 -18.04 10.84
N PHE A 258 0.09 -17.77 11.60
CA PHE A 258 0.85 -16.51 11.47
C PHE A 258 1.82 -16.50 10.29
N GLY A 259 2.01 -17.61 9.57
CA GLY A 259 2.87 -17.67 8.40
C GLY A 259 4.37 -17.59 8.72
N LEU A 260 4.77 -18.12 9.89
CA LEU A 260 6.15 -18.13 10.39
C LEU A 260 6.94 -19.40 10.01
N ASN A 261 6.30 -20.36 9.33
CA ASN A 261 6.98 -21.54 8.81
C ASN A 261 7.72 -21.22 7.49
N PRO A 262 8.98 -21.66 7.33
CA PRO A 262 9.65 -21.62 6.03
C PRO A 262 8.92 -22.53 5.04
N SER A 263 9.04 -22.23 3.74
CA SER A 263 8.60 -23.20 2.72
C SER A 263 9.45 -24.46 2.82
N VAL A 264 8.84 -25.62 2.64
CA VAL A 264 9.55 -26.90 2.49
C VAL A 264 9.44 -27.31 1.03
N SER A 265 10.54 -27.76 0.45
CA SER A 265 10.60 -28.43 -0.85
C SER A 265 11.21 -29.80 -0.61
N GLN A 266 10.42 -30.83 -0.85
CA GLN A 266 10.83 -32.23 -0.75
C GLN A 266 10.61 -32.88 -2.12
N SER A 267 11.65 -33.50 -2.68
CA SER A 267 11.57 -34.24 -3.94
C SER A 267 12.61 -35.36 -3.94
N GLY A 268 12.16 -36.63 -4.01
CA GLY A 268 13.04 -37.80 -4.01
C GLY A 268 14.01 -37.77 -2.82
N ASN A 269 15.28 -37.47 -3.09
CA ASN A 269 16.36 -37.40 -2.11
C ASN A 269 16.70 -35.98 -1.59
N PHE A 270 15.95 -34.95 -2.00
CA PHE A 270 16.21 -33.56 -1.61
C PHE A 270 15.21 -33.08 -0.57
N GLU A 271 15.71 -32.67 0.60
CA GLU A 271 14.95 -31.91 1.60
C GLU A 271 15.53 -30.51 1.79
N GLY A 272 14.82 -29.49 1.30
CA GLY A 272 15.24 -28.10 1.40
C GLY A 272 14.21 -27.22 2.11
N SER A 273 14.69 -26.27 2.92
CA SER A 273 13.85 -25.18 3.45
C SER A 273 14.13 -23.87 2.72
N GLY A 274 13.07 -23.21 2.26
CA GLY A 274 13.12 -21.98 1.48
C GLY A 274 12.55 -20.76 2.22
N ALA A 275 12.26 -19.70 1.46
CA ALA A 275 11.74 -18.45 2.01
C ALA A 275 10.36 -18.61 2.68
N LEU A 276 10.01 -17.67 3.55
CA LEU A 276 8.65 -17.59 4.10
C LEU A 276 7.66 -17.36 2.95
N LYS A 277 6.67 -18.24 2.78
CA LYS A 277 5.58 -18.01 1.81
C LYS A 277 4.69 -16.85 2.28
N ARG A 278 4.06 -16.12 1.35
CA ARG A 278 3.21 -14.95 1.67
C ARG A 278 1.86 -15.29 2.34
N HIS A 279 1.60 -16.53 2.71
CA HIS A 279 0.38 -16.95 3.42
C HIS A 279 0.38 -16.58 4.92
N GLY A 280 -0.82 -16.59 5.53
CA GLY A 280 -1.03 -16.33 6.96
C GLY A 280 -1.26 -14.85 7.32
N ARG A 281 -1.33 -14.56 8.62
CA ARG A 281 -1.56 -13.20 9.17
C ARG A 281 -0.30 -12.32 9.03
N GLY A 282 -0.07 -11.77 7.83
CA GLY A 282 1.13 -10.99 7.50
C GLY A 282 1.44 -9.81 8.44
N ALA A 283 0.39 -9.18 8.99
CA ALA A 283 0.47 -8.18 10.03
C ALA A 283 1.21 -8.66 11.29
N LEU A 284 0.75 -9.79 11.85
CA LEU A 284 1.29 -10.36 13.09
C LEU A 284 2.66 -10.98 12.86
N ARG A 285 2.87 -11.58 11.69
CA ARG A 285 4.19 -11.99 11.26
C ARG A 285 5.19 -10.85 11.31
N ALA A 286 4.84 -9.69 10.76
CA ALA A 286 5.71 -8.52 10.76
C ALA A 286 5.99 -8.02 12.19
N LEU A 287 4.96 -7.96 13.05
CA LEU A 287 5.11 -7.56 14.45
C LEU A 287 6.02 -8.52 15.22
N LEU A 288 5.82 -9.84 15.12
CA LEU A 288 6.65 -10.83 15.80
C LEU A 288 8.09 -10.86 15.28
N ILE A 289 8.31 -10.68 13.98
CA ILE A 289 9.67 -10.55 13.41
C ILE A 289 10.34 -9.26 13.91
N GLN A 290 9.60 -8.16 14.04
CA GLN A 290 10.14 -6.93 14.64
C GLN A 290 10.50 -7.14 16.12
N SER A 291 9.68 -7.85 16.88
CA SER A 291 10.00 -8.28 18.24
C SER A 291 11.28 -9.12 18.26
N GLY A 292 11.39 -10.13 17.40
CA GLY A 292 12.60 -10.96 17.27
C GLY A 292 13.85 -10.13 16.96
N LYS A 293 13.77 -9.18 16.02
CA LYS A 293 14.89 -8.25 15.73
C LYS A 293 15.29 -7.41 16.93
N LYS A 294 14.33 -6.99 17.76
CA LYS A 294 14.59 -6.19 18.97
C LYS A 294 15.22 -7.04 20.07
N LEU A 295 14.76 -8.28 20.24
CA LEU A 295 15.33 -9.23 21.21
C LEU A 295 16.76 -9.64 20.87
N LEU A 296 17.19 -9.61 19.60
CA LEU A 296 18.60 -9.83 19.28
C LEU A 296 19.53 -8.71 19.78
N LYS A 297 18.98 -7.54 20.17
CA LYS A 297 19.74 -6.34 20.55
C LYS A 297 19.72 -6.01 22.04
N ILE A 298 18.87 -6.67 22.83
CA ILE A 298 18.69 -6.38 24.26
C ILE A 298 18.97 -7.65 25.04
N ASN A 299 19.55 -7.55 26.23
CA ASN A 299 19.69 -8.68 27.13
C ASN A 299 18.32 -9.28 27.50
N ASN A 300 18.07 -10.51 27.08
CA ASN A 300 16.84 -11.26 27.37
C ASN A 300 17.08 -12.78 27.23
N PRO A 301 16.17 -13.63 27.75
CA PRO A 301 16.36 -15.08 27.74
C PRO A 301 16.52 -15.73 26.35
N LEU A 302 16.04 -15.08 25.28
CA LEU A 302 16.15 -15.59 23.91
C LEU A 302 17.35 -15.03 23.14
N GLN A 303 18.08 -14.06 23.69
CA GLN A 303 19.15 -13.37 22.96
C GLN A 303 20.31 -14.31 22.64
N LYS A 304 20.84 -15.04 23.65
CA LYS A 304 22.01 -15.93 23.48
C LYS A 304 21.76 -16.96 22.38
N TRP A 305 20.61 -17.65 22.45
CA TRP A 305 20.19 -18.59 21.41
C TRP A 305 20.00 -17.91 20.04
N GLY A 306 19.35 -16.74 20.00
CA GLY A 306 19.13 -16.00 18.77
C GLY A 306 20.43 -15.55 18.09
N LEU A 307 21.44 -15.12 18.87
CA LEU A 307 22.75 -14.74 18.36
C LEU A 307 23.53 -15.96 17.82
N ALA A 308 23.42 -17.12 18.48
CA ALA A 308 23.99 -18.37 17.97
C ALA A 308 23.33 -18.86 16.66
N VAL A 309 22.06 -18.52 16.42
CA VAL A 309 21.42 -18.72 15.11
C VAL A 309 21.90 -17.67 14.11
N ALA A 310 22.12 -16.42 14.56
CA ALA A 310 22.55 -15.32 13.71
C ALA A 310 23.96 -15.52 13.15
N SER A 311 24.89 -16.09 13.93
CA SER A 311 26.24 -16.41 13.47
C SER A 311 26.22 -17.45 12.33
N ARG A 312 25.38 -18.48 12.45
CA ARG A 312 25.30 -19.58 11.47
C ARG A 312 24.49 -19.25 10.22
N ARG A 313 23.44 -18.43 10.33
CA ARG A 313 22.41 -18.25 9.28
C ARG A 313 22.11 -16.80 8.92
N GLY A 314 22.77 -15.84 9.56
CA GLY A 314 22.54 -14.42 9.38
C GLY A 314 21.39 -13.86 10.25
N ARG A 315 21.50 -12.58 10.60
CA ARG A 315 20.59 -11.90 11.54
C ARG A 315 19.11 -11.93 11.15
N ASN A 316 18.78 -11.86 9.86
CA ASN A 316 17.39 -11.88 9.42
C ASN A 316 16.72 -13.25 9.66
N LYS A 317 17.43 -14.35 9.37
CA LYS A 317 16.92 -15.71 9.63
C LYS A 317 16.79 -15.96 11.13
N ALA A 318 17.75 -15.48 11.93
CA ALA A 318 17.68 -15.53 13.39
C ALA A 318 16.46 -14.78 13.95
N ALA A 319 16.15 -13.58 13.44
CA ALA A 319 14.98 -12.84 13.89
C ALA A 319 13.66 -13.59 13.63
N VAL A 320 13.55 -14.29 12.49
CA VAL A 320 12.40 -15.15 12.18
C VAL A 320 12.35 -16.35 13.13
N ALA A 321 13.49 -16.96 13.43
CA ALA A 321 13.57 -18.09 14.36
C ALA A 321 13.14 -17.69 15.79
N VAL A 322 13.58 -16.52 16.26
CA VAL A 322 13.14 -15.95 17.55
C VAL A 322 11.63 -15.65 17.51
N ALA A 323 11.12 -15.06 16.44
CA ALA A 323 9.68 -14.80 16.27
C ALA A 323 8.83 -16.08 16.32
N ARG A 324 9.32 -17.18 15.74
CA ARG A 324 8.67 -18.49 15.83
C ARG A 324 8.66 -19.02 17.27
N LYS A 325 9.78 -18.90 17.99
CA LYS A 325 9.88 -19.32 19.40
C LYS A 325 8.95 -18.48 20.31
N LEU A 326 8.83 -17.17 20.06
CA LEU A 326 7.84 -16.31 20.71
C LEU A 326 6.40 -16.72 20.41
N CYS A 327 6.09 -17.09 19.17
CA CYS A 327 4.76 -17.55 18.79
C CYS A 327 4.37 -18.85 19.53
N VAL A 328 5.32 -19.77 19.71
CA VAL A 328 5.12 -20.97 20.53
C VAL A 328 4.85 -20.58 21.99
N ALA A 329 5.66 -19.68 22.57
CA ALA A 329 5.47 -19.21 23.94
C ALA A 329 4.10 -18.54 24.14
N LEU A 330 3.64 -17.75 23.17
CA LEU A 330 2.29 -17.15 23.18
C LEU A 330 1.20 -18.22 23.27
N TRP A 331 1.30 -19.31 22.50
CA TRP A 331 0.34 -20.41 22.56
C TRP A 331 0.29 -21.04 23.96
N HIS A 332 1.45 -21.32 24.57
CA HIS A 332 1.50 -21.89 25.92
C HIS A 332 0.89 -20.97 26.98
N VAL A 333 1.19 -19.66 26.95
CA VAL A 333 0.61 -18.71 27.91
C VAL A 333 -0.90 -18.60 27.75
N LEU A 334 -1.39 -18.56 26.51
CA LEU A 334 -2.82 -18.50 26.23
C LEU A 334 -3.55 -19.78 26.66
N MET A 335 -2.89 -20.94 26.60
CA MET A 335 -3.41 -22.21 27.12
C MET A 335 -3.35 -22.31 28.65
N GLY A 336 -2.80 -21.31 29.35
CA GLY A 336 -2.63 -21.32 30.80
C GLY A 336 -1.43 -22.15 31.28
N HIS A 337 -0.56 -22.60 30.37
CA HIS A 337 0.64 -23.36 30.73
C HIS A 337 1.69 -22.44 31.38
N ALA A 338 2.40 -22.96 32.38
CA ALA A 338 3.59 -22.31 32.91
C ALA A 338 4.70 -22.25 31.85
N ILE A 339 5.44 -21.14 31.79
CA ILE A 339 6.52 -20.94 30.81
C ILE A 339 7.76 -20.34 31.48
N GLY A 340 8.95 -20.82 31.09
CA GLY A 340 10.23 -20.31 31.58
C GLY A 340 10.74 -19.04 30.87
N ALA A 341 10.12 -18.62 29.76
CA ALA A 341 10.54 -17.43 29.00
C ALA A 341 9.93 -16.14 29.58
N LEU A 342 10.36 -15.78 30.79
CA LEU A 342 9.89 -14.59 31.51
C LEU A 342 10.78 -13.38 31.20
N GLU A 343 10.14 -12.24 30.89
CA GLU A 343 10.81 -10.93 30.80
C GLU A 343 11.47 -10.60 32.15
N ARG A 344 12.60 -9.89 32.12
CA ARG A 344 13.23 -9.38 33.34
C ARG A 344 12.31 -8.34 34.01
N LEU A 345 12.41 -8.21 35.33
CA LEU A 345 11.53 -7.33 36.13
C LEU A 345 11.62 -5.86 35.71
N ASP A 346 12.83 -5.36 35.48
CA ASP A 346 13.12 -3.99 35.00
C ASP A 346 12.43 -3.67 33.66
N THR A 347 12.43 -4.64 32.74
CA THR A 347 11.81 -4.52 31.42
C THR A 347 10.30 -4.66 31.50
N LEU A 348 9.78 -5.47 32.42
CA LEU A 348 8.35 -5.56 32.70
C LEU A 348 7.80 -4.26 33.30
N GLN A 349 8.48 -3.68 34.29
CA GLN A 349 8.16 -2.35 34.83
C GLN A 349 8.13 -1.29 33.71
N THR A 350 9.14 -1.29 32.83
CA THR A 350 9.19 -0.39 31.68
C THR A 350 8.00 -0.59 30.73
N LYS A 351 7.51 -1.82 30.54
CA LYS A 351 6.31 -2.09 29.74
C LYS A 351 5.06 -1.54 30.42
N LEU A 352 4.84 -1.86 31.70
CA LEU A 352 3.69 -1.36 32.46
C LEU A 352 3.67 0.18 32.46
N SER A 353 4.83 0.80 32.67
CA SER A 353 5.06 2.23 32.57
C SER A 353 4.62 2.80 31.20
N LYS A 354 4.86 2.08 30.10
CA LYS A 354 4.37 2.46 28.77
C LYS A 354 2.87 2.26 28.61
N PHE A 355 2.28 1.20 29.17
CA PHE A 355 0.83 1.01 29.17
C PHE A 355 0.11 2.17 29.87
N ALA A 356 0.59 2.56 31.05
CA ALA A 356 0.07 3.71 31.79
C ALA A 356 0.13 5.01 30.97
N THR A 357 1.25 5.25 30.26
CA THR A 357 1.39 6.40 29.36
C THR A 357 0.40 6.37 28.19
N GLU A 358 0.11 5.20 27.62
CA GLU A 358 -0.87 5.06 26.52
C GLU A 358 -2.31 5.26 27.01
N MET A 359 -2.65 4.75 28.19
CA MET A 359 -3.95 5.00 28.84
C MET A 359 -4.15 6.51 29.09
N GLY A 360 -3.13 7.18 29.60
CA GLY A 360 -3.20 8.59 29.99
C GLY A 360 -3.85 8.79 31.37
N PRO A 361 -3.68 9.99 31.96
CA PRO A 361 -4.01 10.24 33.37
C PRO A 361 -5.51 10.10 33.69
N ALA A 362 -6.39 10.58 32.81
CA ALA A 362 -7.83 10.47 33.01
C ALA A 362 -8.30 9.01 33.07
N ALA A 363 -7.76 8.16 32.18
CA ALA A 363 -8.08 6.73 32.19
C ALA A 363 -7.47 6.01 33.39
N LEU A 364 -6.26 6.37 33.81
CA LEU A 364 -5.66 5.78 35.02
C LEU A 364 -6.55 6.02 36.25
N ARG A 365 -7.02 7.25 36.45
CA ARG A 365 -7.95 7.58 37.55
C ARG A 365 -9.28 6.85 37.44
N ALA A 366 -9.86 6.78 36.24
CA ALA A 366 -11.11 6.03 36.02
C ALA A 366 -10.99 4.53 36.34
N PHE A 367 -9.77 3.97 36.25
CA PHE A 367 -9.47 2.58 36.63
C PHE A 367 -9.01 2.45 38.10
N GLY A 368 -9.10 3.51 38.92
CA GLY A 368 -8.72 3.48 40.34
C GLY A 368 -7.23 3.59 40.62
N TYR A 369 -6.44 4.13 39.68
CA TYR A 369 -5.01 4.38 39.88
C TYR A 369 -4.74 5.87 40.10
N ASN A 370 -4.03 6.19 41.18
CA ASN A 370 -3.71 7.57 41.56
C ASN A 370 -2.77 8.22 40.54
N ASN A 371 -1.76 7.47 40.12
CA ASN A 371 -0.78 7.90 39.16
C ASN A 371 -0.15 6.70 38.44
N LYS A 372 0.85 6.98 37.61
CA LYS A 372 1.55 5.97 36.82
C LYS A 372 2.37 4.99 37.68
N ALA A 373 2.97 5.44 38.77
CA ALA A 373 3.74 4.57 39.67
C ALA A 373 2.82 3.59 40.39
N ASP A 374 1.72 4.10 40.96
CA ASP A 374 0.68 3.29 41.59
C ASP A 374 0.14 2.18 40.66
N PHE A 375 -0.13 2.51 39.40
CA PHE A 375 -0.49 1.52 38.39
C PHE A 375 0.58 0.44 38.19
N VAL A 376 1.84 0.85 38.06
CA VAL A 376 2.96 -0.08 37.81
C VAL A 376 3.11 -1.02 38.99
N ASP A 377 3.07 -0.51 40.22
CA ASP A 377 3.30 -1.30 41.43
C ASP A 377 2.17 -2.32 41.65
N LYS A 378 0.90 -1.87 41.58
CA LYS A 378 -0.27 -2.75 41.69
C LYS A 378 -0.29 -3.85 40.63
N LYS A 379 -0.04 -3.51 39.35
CA LYS A 379 -0.05 -4.52 38.28
C LYS A 379 1.20 -5.40 38.28
N LEU A 380 2.34 -4.89 38.73
CA LEU A 380 3.54 -5.71 38.90
C LEU A 380 3.32 -6.75 40.00
N TYR A 381 2.69 -6.37 41.11
CA TYR A 381 2.29 -7.30 42.18
C TYR A 381 1.44 -8.44 41.62
N VAL A 382 0.33 -8.13 40.93
CA VAL A 382 -0.56 -9.14 40.31
C VAL A 382 0.19 -10.08 39.34
N LEU A 383 1.09 -9.53 38.52
CA LEU A 383 1.85 -10.35 37.56
C LEU A 383 2.93 -11.22 38.21
N ARG A 384 3.38 -10.87 39.42
CA ARG A 384 4.33 -11.66 40.24
C ARG A 384 3.63 -12.76 41.04
N THR A 385 2.48 -12.45 41.64
CA THR A 385 1.74 -13.37 42.52
C THR A 385 0.90 -14.40 41.75
N TYR A 386 0.79 -14.26 40.43
CA TYR A 386 0.07 -15.22 39.60
C TYR A 386 0.70 -16.62 39.67
N PRO A 387 -0.05 -17.67 40.09
CA PRO A 387 0.51 -19.01 40.31
C PRO A 387 1.08 -19.54 39.00
N CYS A 388 2.40 -19.58 38.93
CA CYS A 388 3.07 -20.42 37.97
C CYS A 388 2.92 -21.82 38.53
N ARG A 389 1.93 -22.61 38.09
CA ARG A 389 1.89 -24.05 38.41
C ARG A 389 3.16 -24.69 37.84
N TRP A 390 4.22 -24.69 38.65
CA TRP A 390 5.39 -25.51 38.48
C TRP A 390 4.95 -26.93 38.84
N HIS A 391 4.62 -27.73 37.84
CA HIS A 391 4.79 -29.17 37.98
C HIS A 391 6.09 -29.54 37.29
N VAL A 392 7.12 -29.71 38.13
CA VAL A 392 8.38 -30.33 37.76
C VAL A 392 8.05 -31.77 37.39
N ARG A 393 7.83 -32.03 36.10
CA ARG A 393 8.04 -33.33 35.44
C ARG A 393 7.96 -33.07 33.94
N SER A 394 9.14 -32.86 33.34
CA SER A 394 9.47 -32.74 31.90
C SER A 394 10.21 -31.46 31.44
N ALA A 395 10.75 -30.65 32.35
CA ALA A 395 11.69 -29.55 32.02
C ALA A 395 13.16 -30.02 31.83
N GLY A 396 13.37 -31.29 31.48
CA GLY A 396 14.70 -31.89 31.35
C GLY A 396 14.85 -32.68 30.05
N LYS A 397 14.62 -32.05 28.90
CA LYS A 397 15.00 -32.61 27.58
C LYS A 397 14.97 -31.59 26.43
N TRP A 398 15.32 -30.33 26.68
CA TRP A 398 15.45 -29.35 25.59
C TRP A 398 16.54 -28.33 25.88
N LEU A 399 17.80 -28.77 25.98
CA LEU A 399 18.94 -27.84 25.94
C LEU A 399 20.31 -28.40 25.51
N ASN A 400 20.54 -29.72 25.36
CA ASN A 400 21.88 -30.23 25.06
C ASN A 400 21.95 -31.15 23.84
N SER A 401 22.78 -30.76 22.86
CA SER A 401 23.51 -31.67 21.95
C SER A 401 24.75 -30.90 21.45
N PRO A 402 25.97 -31.26 21.93
CA PRO A 402 27.22 -30.67 21.50
C PRO A 402 28.01 -31.61 20.56
N ALA A 403 28.54 -31.07 19.47
CA ALA A 403 29.67 -31.54 18.65
C ALA A 403 29.77 -30.56 17.47
N LEU A 404 30.90 -30.07 16.95
CA LEU A 404 32.33 -30.36 17.08
C LEU A 404 33.07 -29.02 16.86
N MET A 405 34.16 -28.79 17.59
CA MET A 405 35.21 -27.82 17.25
C MET A 405 36.37 -28.59 16.63
N LYS A 406 36.82 -28.14 15.45
CA LYS A 406 38.22 -27.96 15.03
C LYS A 406 38.21 -27.66 13.53
N ASN A 407 38.68 -26.47 13.16
CA ASN A 407 39.69 -26.33 12.11
C ASN A 407 40.16 -24.87 12.00
N THR A 408 41.45 -24.76 12.27
CA THR A 408 42.45 -23.77 11.91
C THR A 408 42.18 -23.12 10.56
N ILE A 409 42.26 -21.78 10.48
CA ILE A 409 42.49 -21.06 9.23
C ILE A 409 43.61 -20.05 9.44
N VAL A 410 44.60 -20.21 8.57
CA VAL A 410 45.83 -19.46 8.37
C VAL A 410 45.52 -18.01 8.01
N HIS A 411 46.27 -17.08 8.60
CA HIS A 411 46.32 -15.70 8.16
C HIS A 411 47.07 -15.63 6.82
N HIS A 412 46.36 -15.31 5.74
CA HIS A 412 46.99 -14.75 4.54
C HIS A 412 46.91 -13.23 4.62
N GLU A 413 48.00 -12.61 5.06
CA GLU A 413 48.30 -11.23 4.73
C GLU A 413 48.83 -11.18 3.29
N GLY A 414 48.05 -10.55 2.43
CA GLY A 414 48.45 -10.19 1.07
C GLY A 414 48.12 -8.73 0.86
N ALA A 415 48.94 -7.84 1.43
CA ALA A 415 48.94 -6.43 1.10
C ALA A 415 49.83 -6.24 -0.14
N ALA A 416 49.22 -6.31 -1.33
CA ALA A 416 49.83 -5.82 -2.55
C ALA A 416 49.28 -4.41 -2.85
N SER A 417 50.16 -3.44 -2.56
CA SER A 417 50.35 -2.15 -3.21
C SER A 417 49.40 -1.77 -4.36
N LEU A 418 48.74 -0.62 -4.21
CA LEU A 418 48.31 0.22 -5.34
C LEU A 418 48.48 1.71 -4.96
N GLU A 419 49.73 2.10 -4.70
CA GLU A 419 50.19 3.46 -4.96
C GLU A 419 50.70 3.50 -6.40
N ALA A 420 49.85 3.95 -7.33
CA ALA A 420 50.32 4.49 -8.60
C ALA A 420 49.24 5.39 -9.23
N ALA A 421 49.71 6.51 -9.79
CA ALA A 421 48.98 7.51 -10.56
C ALA A 421 48.19 8.60 -9.79
N ARG A 422 48.93 9.41 -9.02
CA ARG A 422 48.63 10.85 -8.89
C ARG A 422 49.49 11.64 -9.86
N THR A 423 49.04 11.75 -11.11
CA THR A 423 49.49 12.82 -12.01
C THR A 423 48.38 13.85 -12.08
N LYS A 424 48.48 14.89 -11.25
CA LYS A 424 47.63 16.09 -11.32
C LYS A 424 48.08 16.92 -12.52
N VAL A 425 47.60 16.57 -13.71
CA VAL A 425 47.46 17.56 -14.77
C VAL A 425 46.09 18.18 -14.58
N LYS A 426 46.03 19.41 -14.04
CA LYS A 426 44.82 20.26 -14.11
C LYS A 426 44.61 20.58 -15.59
N ARG A 427 43.94 19.67 -16.32
CA ARG A 427 43.46 19.97 -17.68
C ARG A 427 42.38 21.03 -17.58
N CYS A 428 42.72 22.28 -17.80
CA CYS A 428 41.72 23.31 -18.09
C CYS A 428 40.94 22.88 -19.34
N GLY A 429 39.62 23.01 -19.35
CA GLY A 429 38.82 22.75 -20.55
C GLY A 429 38.25 21.34 -20.76
N SER A 430 38.51 20.34 -19.91
CA SER A 430 37.92 18.99 -20.09
C SER A 430 36.39 18.97 -20.03
N ILE A 431 35.77 18.04 -20.77
CA ILE A 431 34.35 17.70 -20.68
C ILE A 431 34.15 16.68 -19.56
N ILE A 432 33.34 17.02 -18.55
CA ILE A 432 33.07 16.14 -17.41
C ILE A 432 31.61 15.66 -17.47
N LYS A 433 31.41 14.35 -17.58
CA LYS A 433 30.09 13.71 -17.58
C LYS A 433 29.82 13.06 -16.22
N ILE A 434 28.75 13.46 -15.53
CA ILE A 434 28.43 13.00 -14.17
C ILE A 434 27.11 12.24 -14.17
N GLY A 435 27.15 10.95 -13.82
CA GLY A 435 25.96 10.16 -13.50
C GLY A 435 25.64 10.21 -12.01
N LEU A 436 24.37 10.41 -11.67
CA LEU A 436 23.96 10.70 -10.30
C LEU A 436 22.76 9.85 -9.86
N ASP A 437 22.93 9.08 -8.78
CA ASP A 437 21.82 8.50 -8.01
C ASP A 437 21.48 9.40 -6.81
N VAL A 438 20.24 9.88 -6.79
CA VAL A 438 19.79 10.97 -5.89
C VAL A 438 18.98 10.39 -4.73
N HIS A 439 19.51 10.48 -3.50
CA HIS A 439 18.76 10.22 -2.26
C HIS A 439 18.65 11.44 -1.35
N ALA A 440 17.72 11.38 -0.40
CA ALA A 440 17.42 12.49 0.52
C ALA A 440 18.59 12.93 1.41
N ARG A 441 19.65 12.13 1.53
CA ARG A 441 20.77 12.40 2.44
C ARG A 441 22.13 12.37 1.76
N ILE A 442 22.26 11.56 0.73
CA ILE A 442 23.51 11.28 0.04
C ILE A 442 23.18 11.19 -1.44
N TYR A 443 23.97 11.85 -2.27
CA TYR A 443 24.01 11.61 -3.69
C TYR A 443 25.21 10.72 -3.98
N VAL A 444 25.02 9.73 -4.85
CA VAL A 444 26.10 8.89 -5.35
C VAL A 444 26.44 9.35 -6.75
N ALA A 445 27.61 9.96 -6.90
CA ALA A 445 28.07 10.59 -8.13
C ALA A 445 29.23 9.80 -8.73
N VAL A 446 29.16 9.55 -10.04
CA VAL A 446 30.25 8.97 -10.83
C VAL A 446 30.59 9.98 -11.91
N ALA A 447 31.86 10.38 -11.99
CA ALA A 447 32.35 11.34 -12.97
C ALA A 447 33.26 10.66 -13.99
N GLN A 448 33.09 11.03 -15.25
CA GLN A 448 33.94 10.63 -16.36
C GLN A 448 34.52 11.89 -17.00
N TYR A 449 35.83 11.90 -17.22
CA TYR A 449 36.55 13.03 -17.84
C TYR A 449 36.85 12.66 -19.28
N ASP A 450 36.43 13.49 -20.23
CA ASP A 450 36.60 13.30 -21.66
C ASP A 450 36.18 11.88 -22.09
N GLN A 451 37.09 11.11 -22.69
CA GLN A 451 36.89 9.71 -23.09
C GLN A 451 37.54 8.69 -22.14
N LEU A 452 37.94 9.12 -20.94
CA LEU A 452 38.52 8.23 -19.94
C LEU A 452 37.47 7.32 -19.30
N LEU A 453 37.93 6.31 -18.57
CA LEU A 453 37.03 5.45 -17.78
C LEU A 453 36.34 6.24 -16.64
N PRO A 454 35.09 5.89 -16.30
CA PRO A 454 34.40 6.48 -15.15
C PRO A 454 35.20 6.28 -13.85
N LYS A 455 35.33 7.35 -13.06
CA LYS A 455 35.99 7.32 -11.75
C LYS A 455 35.15 6.54 -10.72
N PRO A 456 35.76 6.05 -9.62
CA PRO A 456 35.01 5.43 -8.53
C PRO A 456 33.91 6.34 -7.98
N ALA A 457 32.79 5.74 -7.57
CA ALA A 457 31.63 6.49 -7.08
C ALA A 457 31.95 7.25 -5.79
N ARG A 458 31.56 8.54 -5.75
CA ARG A 458 31.67 9.41 -4.58
C ARG A 458 30.31 9.57 -3.91
N ARG A 459 30.28 9.47 -2.58
CA ARG A 459 29.11 9.79 -1.77
C ARG A 459 29.23 11.22 -1.28
N LEU A 460 28.30 12.08 -1.67
CA LEU A 460 28.30 13.51 -1.33
C LEU A 460 26.98 13.89 -0.67
N ALA A 461 27.00 14.73 0.35
CA ALA A 461 25.79 15.33 0.87
C ALA A 461 25.19 16.31 -0.17
N PRO A 462 23.87 16.54 -0.15
CA PRO A 462 23.23 17.54 -1.01
C PRO A 462 23.85 18.94 -0.95
N SER A 463 24.34 19.34 0.24
CA SER A 463 25.01 20.62 0.48
C SER A 463 26.41 20.70 -0.14
N GLU A 464 27.04 19.57 -0.42
CA GLU A 464 28.42 19.49 -0.96
C GLU A 464 28.42 19.37 -2.49
N PHE A 465 27.40 18.71 -3.05
CA PHE A 465 27.37 18.36 -4.47
C PHE A 465 27.31 19.57 -5.41
N VAL A 466 26.39 20.51 -5.18
CA VAL A 466 26.26 21.70 -6.04
C VAL A 466 27.51 22.60 -5.96
N PRO A 467 28.08 22.87 -4.77
CA PRO A 467 29.38 23.55 -4.67
C PRO A 467 30.51 22.84 -5.41
N TRP A 468 30.58 21.50 -5.35
CA TRP A 468 31.58 20.73 -6.09
C TRP A 468 31.43 20.90 -7.61
N VAL A 469 30.20 20.85 -8.14
CA VAL A 469 29.94 21.12 -9.56
C VAL A 469 30.33 22.55 -9.93
N ARG A 470 29.97 23.53 -9.11
CA ARG A 470 30.35 24.94 -9.34
C ARG A 470 31.87 25.13 -9.38
N GLN A 471 32.61 24.42 -8.54
CA GLN A 471 34.07 24.45 -8.55
C GLN A 471 34.64 23.89 -9.87
N LEU A 472 34.06 22.81 -10.40
CA LEU A 472 34.47 22.25 -11.70
C LEU A 472 34.22 23.24 -12.85
N VAL A 473 33.04 23.86 -12.87
CA VAL A 473 32.70 24.89 -13.88
C VAL A 473 33.65 26.09 -13.77
N ARG A 474 33.91 26.59 -12.55
CA ARG A 474 34.88 27.68 -12.31
C ARG A 474 36.31 27.33 -12.70
N ALA A 475 36.67 26.05 -12.72
CA ALA A 475 37.97 25.59 -13.19
C ALA A 475 38.07 25.48 -14.73
N GLY A 476 37.06 25.96 -15.47
CA GLY A 476 37.03 25.99 -16.93
C GLY A 476 36.51 24.71 -17.58
N HIS A 477 35.89 23.79 -16.84
CA HIS A 477 35.35 22.55 -17.40
C HIS A 477 33.92 22.72 -17.92
N VAL A 478 33.60 22.01 -19.00
CA VAL A 478 32.21 21.82 -19.45
C VAL A 478 31.61 20.64 -18.69
N VAL A 479 30.64 20.90 -17.80
CA VAL A 479 30.09 19.87 -16.91
C VAL A 479 28.69 19.46 -17.35
N TYR A 480 28.52 18.19 -17.69
CA TYR A 480 27.24 17.54 -17.94
C TYR A 480 26.84 16.68 -16.74
N VAL A 481 25.58 16.75 -16.32
CA VAL A 481 25.05 15.95 -15.20
C VAL A 481 23.76 15.27 -15.60
N VAL A 482 23.60 13.98 -15.32
CA VAL A 482 22.35 13.25 -15.53
C VAL A 482 21.85 12.60 -14.25
N TYR A 483 20.54 12.65 -14.02
CA TYR A 483 19.86 11.87 -12.99
C TYR A 483 18.44 11.47 -13.40
N GLU A 484 17.92 10.39 -12.81
CA GLU A 484 16.54 9.97 -13.03
C GLU A 484 15.55 10.88 -12.29
N ALA A 485 14.43 11.20 -12.94
CA ALA A 485 13.32 11.89 -12.30
C ALA A 485 12.88 11.12 -11.05
N CYS A 486 13.02 11.77 -9.89
CA CYS A 486 12.81 11.15 -8.59
C CYS A 486 11.84 12.00 -7.75
N GLY A 487 11.48 11.53 -6.56
CA GLY A 487 10.56 12.24 -5.65
C GLY A 487 11.11 13.55 -5.04
N PHE A 488 12.19 14.10 -5.61
CA PHE A 488 12.91 15.30 -5.15
C PHE A 488 12.68 16.52 -6.06
N GLY A 489 11.73 16.44 -6.99
CA GLY A 489 11.38 17.56 -7.89
C GLY A 489 12.54 18.00 -8.80
N PHE A 490 12.49 19.28 -9.21
CA PHE A 490 13.46 19.88 -10.14
C PHE A 490 14.37 20.94 -9.50
N GLY A 491 14.34 21.09 -8.17
CA GLY A 491 15.21 22.04 -7.45
C GLY A 491 16.70 21.77 -7.69
N LEU A 492 17.12 20.51 -7.69
CA LEU A 492 18.51 20.14 -7.99
C LEU A 492 18.91 20.52 -9.43
N TYR A 493 18.06 20.22 -10.42
CA TYR A 493 18.28 20.62 -11.82
C TYR A 493 18.50 22.13 -11.93
N ARG A 494 17.63 22.95 -11.32
CA ARG A 494 17.74 24.42 -11.35
C ARG A 494 19.03 24.90 -10.68
N ASN A 495 19.38 24.33 -9.52
CA ASN A 495 20.61 24.66 -8.82
C ASN A 495 21.87 24.31 -9.62
N LEU A 496 21.84 23.22 -10.39
CA LEU A 496 22.95 22.81 -11.27
C LEU A 496 23.04 23.70 -12.51
N GLN A 497 21.91 24.08 -13.11
CA GLN A 497 21.90 25.06 -14.19
C GLN A 497 22.45 26.42 -13.73
N ALA A 498 22.01 26.89 -12.56
CA ALA A 498 22.53 28.12 -11.95
C ALA A 498 24.02 28.02 -11.55
N ALA A 499 24.55 26.82 -11.38
CA ALA A 499 25.98 26.58 -11.17
C ALA A 499 26.79 26.53 -12.48
N GLY A 500 26.14 26.66 -13.65
CA GLY A 500 26.74 26.64 -14.98
C GLY A 500 26.89 25.25 -15.60
N ALA A 501 26.25 24.22 -15.03
CA ALA A 501 26.30 22.86 -15.58
C ALA A 501 25.11 22.56 -16.52
N HIS A 502 25.37 21.73 -17.54
CA HIS A 502 24.34 21.15 -18.40
C HIS A 502 23.70 19.95 -17.71
N CYS A 503 22.53 20.16 -17.10
CA CYS A 503 21.81 19.11 -16.39
C CYS A 503 20.72 18.47 -17.26
N TYR A 504 20.65 17.14 -17.27
CA TYR A 504 19.58 16.36 -17.89
C TYR A 504 18.84 15.52 -16.86
N VAL A 505 17.52 15.64 -16.84
CA VAL A 505 16.66 14.75 -16.05
C VAL A 505 16.03 13.73 -17.01
N ILE A 506 16.06 12.45 -16.65
CA ILE A 506 15.53 11.38 -17.52
C ILE A 506 14.32 10.68 -16.90
N ALA A 507 13.48 10.07 -17.75
CA ALA A 507 12.38 9.24 -17.30
C ALA A 507 12.91 8.01 -16.53
N PRO A 508 12.29 7.60 -15.41
CA PRO A 508 12.74 6.45 -14.64
C PRO A 508 12.77 5.17 -15.48
N ARG A 509 13.87 4.44 -15.44
CA ARG A 509 14.08 3.20 -16.19
C ARG A 509 14.71 2.13 -15.29
N LYS A 510 14.64 0.88 -15.74
CA LYS A 510 15.39 -0.20 -15.09
C LYS A 510 16.82 -0.15 -15.64
N LEU A 511 17.78 0.21 -14.79
CA LEU A 511 19.20 0.31 -15.17
C LEU A 511 19.93 -1.05 -15.20
N ASP A 512 19.43 -2.05 -14.45
CA ASP A 512 19.89 -3.46 -14.53
C ASP A 512 19.24 -4.19 -15.72
N GLU A 513 19.80 -3.97 -16.91
CA GLU A 513 19.33 -4.57 -18.17
C GLU A 513 19.54 -6.09 -18.21
N GLN A 514 20.66 -6.57 -17.70
CA GLN A 514 21.01 -8.00 -17.62
C GLN A 514 20.21 -8.78 -16.56
N CYS A 515 19.31 -8.11 -15.81
CA CYS A 515 18.50 -8.73 -14.77
C CYS A 515 19.32 -9.51 -13.73
N THR A 516 20.54 -9.06 -13.44
CA THR A 516 21.45 -9.66 -12.47
C THR A 516 20.90 -9.62 -11.04
N ARG A 517 19.87 -8.80 -10.79
CA ARG A 517 19.23 -8.58 -9.49
C ARG A 517 20.15 -7.96 -8.44
N VAL A 518 21.31 -7.44 -8.86
CA VAL A 518 22.25 -6.70 -8.00
C VAL A 518 22.09 -5.21 -8.27
N LYS A 519 21.30 -4.54 -7.41
CA LYS A 519 21.08 -3.09 -7.46
C LYS A 519 21.91 -2.41 -6.37
N THR A 520 22.85 -1.55 -6.77
CA THR A 520 23.63 -0.71 -5.85
C THR A 520 23.70 0.71 -6.38
N ASP A 521 23.62 1.71 -5.50
CA ASP A 521 23.68 3.13 -5.87
C ASP A 521 24.90 3.45 -6.78
N PRO A 522 26.13 2.92 -6.51
CA PRO A 522 27.28 3.14 -7.40
C PRO A 522 27.10 2.58 -8.81
N ARG A 523 26.47 1.40 -8.97
CA ARG A 523 26.22 0.80 -10.29
C ARG A 523 25.21 1.60 -11.08
N ASP A 524 24.15 2.07 -10.43
CA ASP A 524 23.14 2.93 -11.05
C ASP A 524 23.76 4.25 -11.52
N ALA A 525 24.54 4.92 -10.66
CA ALA A 525 25.26 6.15 -11.01
C ALA A 525 26.27 5.94 -12.15
N THR A 526 26.99 4.81 -12.16
CA THR A 526 27.94 4.46 -13.25
C THR A 526 27.21 4.26 -14.56
N THR A 527 26.10 3.51 -14.55
CA THR A 527 25.28 3.26 -15.74
C THR A 527 24.74 4.56 -16.33
N LEU A 528 24.28 5.47 -15.46
CA LEU A 528 23.83 6.81 -15.87
C LEU A 528 24.97 7.63 -16.50
N CYS A 529 26.16 7.62 -15.90
CA CYS A 529 27.34 8.31 -16.39
C CYS A 529 27.72 7.83 -17.81
N GLN A 530 27.77 6.51 -18.01
CA GLN A 530 28.10 5.92 -19.32
C GLN A 530 27.07 6.26 -20.40
N ARG A 531 25.77 6.21 -20.07
CA ARG A 531 24.71 6.64 -21.01
C ARG A 531 24.80 8.12 -21.35
N LEU A 532 25.13 8.96 -20.37
CA LEU A 532 25.34 10.38 -20.60
C LEU A 532 26.53 10.62 -21.55
N SER A 533 27.62 9.87 -21.41
CA SER A 533 28.75 9.96 -22.35
C SER A 533 28.29 9.77 -23.79
N ARG A 534 27.63 8.64 -24.07
CA ARG A 534 27.11 8.32 -25.42
C ARG A 534 26.10 9.34 -25.93
N TYR A 535 25.27 9.88 -25.03
CA TYR A 535 24.28 10.90 -25.37
C TYR A 535 24.94 12.21 -25.83
N VAL A 536 25.95 12.67 -25.08
CA VAL A 536 26.71 13.89 -25.41
C VAL A 536 27.55 13.69 -26.68
N GLU A 537 27.94 12.45 -26.99
CA GLU A 537 28.63 12.06 -28.23
C GLU A 537 27.69 11.91 -29.45
N GLY A 538 26.40 12.21 -29.31
CA GLY A 538 25.45 12.26 -30.42
C GLY A 538 24.42 11.12 -30.46
N ASN A 539 24.58 10.06 -29.64
CA ASN A 539 23.56 9.02 -29.52
C ASN A 539 22.41 9.47 -28.61
N THR A 540 21.58 10.37 -29.12
CA THR A 540 20.47 11.00 -28.40
C THR A 540 19.38 10.00 -27.93
N ARG A 541 19.42 8.74 -28.37
CA ARG A 541 18.45 7.69 -27.96
C ARG A 541 18.79 7.03 -26.62
N GLU A 542 20.03 7.19 -26.12
CA GLU A 542 20.50 6.59 -24.87
C GLU A 542 19.77 7.14 -23.64
N LEU A 543 19.42 8.43 -23.66
CA LEU A 543 18.68 9.10 -22.60
C LEU A 543 17.27 9.49 -23.08
N ALA A 544 16.25 9.08 -22.33
CA ALA A 544 14.92 9.65 -22.46
C ALA A 544 14.79 10.91 -21.60
N VAL A 545 15.40 11.99 -22.07
CA VAL A 545 15.39 13.30 -21.41
C VAL A 545 13.94 13.80 -21.28
N ILE A 546 13.56 14.20 -20.08
CA ILE A 546 12.25 14.80 -19.82
C ILE A 546 12.37 16.32 -19.90
N ARG A 547 11.33 16.96 -20.44
CA ARG A 547 11.19 18.41 -20.33
C ARG A 547 10.92 18.78 -18.88
N VAL A 548 11.82 19.57 -18.31
CA VAL A 548 11.65 20.14 -16.97
C VAL A 548 10.65 21.31 -17.06
N PRO A 549 9.57 21.33 -16.26
CA PRO A 549 8.64 22.45 -16.18
C PRO A 549 9.31 23.72 -15.63
N SER A 550 8.79 24.88 -16.04
CA SER A 550 9.05 26.12 -15.30
C SER A 550 8.46 26.01 -13.89
N GLU A 551 8.91 26.87 -12.97
CA GLU A 551 8.35 26.89 -11.62
C GLU A 551 6.85 27.24 -11.63
N ALA A 552 6.42 28.15 -12.50
CA ALA A 552 5.01 28.52 -12.64
C ALA A 552 4.14 27.33 -13.11
N GLU A 553 4.61 26.55 -14.08
CA GLU A 553 3.88 25.36 -14.56
C GLU A 553 3.87 24.23 -13.52
N GLU A 554 4.97 24.06 -12.79
CA GLU A 554 5.04 23.14 -11.67
C GLU A 554 4.01 23.52 -10.60
N GLN A 555 3.98 24.79 -10.19
CA GLN A 555 2.99 25.37 -9.27
C GLN A 555 1.56 25.14 -9.76
N ALA A 556 1.26 25.46 -11.02
CA ALA A 556 -0.06 25.23 -11.59
C ALA A 556 -0.46 23.76 -11.50
N ARG A 557 0.44 22.81 -11.82
CA ARG A 557 0.16 21.38 -11.70
C ARG A 557 -0.12 20.94 -10.27
N HIS A 558 0.54 21.53 -9.27
CA HIS A 558 0.37 21.13 -7.87
C HIS A 558 -1.08 21.18 -7.40
N VAL A 559 -1.84 22.21 -7.77
CA VAL A 559 -3.26 22.37 -7.38
C VAL A 559 -4.09 21.17 -7.83
N SER A 560 -4.01 20.80 -9.11
CA SER A 560 -4.76 19.67 -9.68
C SER A 560 -4.34 18.32 -9.05
N ARG A 561 -3.04 18.15 -8.78
CA ARG A 561 -2.48 16.96 -8.14
C ARG A 561 -2.85 16.87 -6.66
N GLN A 562 -2.92 18.00 -5.97
CA GLN A 562 -3.35 18.10 -4.58
C GLN A 562 -4.82 17.71 -4.47
N ARG A 563 -5.69 18.28 -5.31
CA ARG A 563 -7.10 17.88 -5.39
C ARG A 563 -7.25 16.37 -5.61
N GLU A 564 -6.52 15.80 -6.57
CA GLU A 564 -6.55 14.35 -6.82
C GLU A 564 -6.12 13.53 -5.59
N GLN A 565 -5.09 13.97 -4.87
CA GLN A 565 -4.64 13.33 -3.63
C GLN A 565 -5.71 13.39 -2.54
N LEU A 566 -6.39 14.54 -2.39
CA LEU A 566 -7.46 14.70 -1.41
C LEU A 566 -8.68 13.86 -1.75
N VAL A 567 -9.09 13.82 -3.02
CA VAL A 567 -10.19 12.95 -3.48
C VAL A 567 -9.90 11.49 -3.15
N ARG A 568 -8.68 11.02 -3.44
CA ARG A 568 -8.27 9.64 -3.10
C ARG A 568 -8.25 9.42 -1.58
N HIS A 569 -7.89 10.42 -0.80
CA HIS A 569 -7.92 10.33 0.67
C HIS A 569 -9.37 10.22 1.17
N ARG A 570 -10.26 11.11 0.72
CA ARG A 570 -11.69 11.09 1.05
C ARG A 570 -12.32 9.75 0.68
N GLN A 571 -12.12 9.27 -0.56
CA GLN A 571 -12.62 7.96 -1.01
C GLN A 571 -12.14 6.81 -0.12
N LYS A 572 -10.88 6.84 0.31
CA LYS A 572 -10.32 5.82 1.19
C LYS A 572 -10.97 5.83 2.58
N LEU A 573 -11.16 7.02 3.18
CA LEU A 573 -11.81 7.14 4.49
C LEU A 573 -13.30 6.78 4.41
N GLU A 574 -13.98 7.21 3.35
CA GLU A 574 -15.37 6.85 3.09
C GLU A 574 -15.52 5.33 2.95
N ALA A 575 -14.66 4.68 2.16
CA ALA A 575 -14.64 3.24 1.99
C ALA A 575 -14.35 2.48 3.30
N GLN A 576 -13.56 3.06 4.22
CA GLN A 576 -13.34 2.46 5.54
C GLN A 576 -14.62 2.46 6.37
N GLY A 577 -15.35 3.58 6.40
CA GLY A 577 -16.66 3.63 7.07
C GLY A 577 -17.69 2.71 6.41
N ARG A 578 -17.73 2.69 5.09
CA ARG A 578 -18.59 1.76 4.33
C ARG A 578 -18.27 0.30 4.64
N SER A 579 -16.98 -0.04 4.73
CA SER A 579 -16.54 -1.40 5.06
C SER A 579 -16.92 -1.79 6.48
N LEU A 580 -16.92 -0.85 7.44
CA LEU A 580 -17.42 -1.10 8.78
C LEU A 580 -18.92 -1.42 8.74
N LEU A 581 -19.72 -0.59 8.06
CA LEU A 581 -21.17 -0.80 7.93
C LEU A 581 -21.50 -2.15 7.27
N VAL A 582 -20.83 -2.47 6.15
CA VAL A 582 -21.01 -3.74 5.44
C VAL A 582 -20.62 -4.93 6.30
N GLY A 583 -19.57 -4.82 7.12
CA GLY A 583 -19.14 -5.88 8.03
C GLY A 583 -20.18 -6.28 9.08
N HIS A 584 -21.13 -5.38 9.35
CA HIS A 584 -22.22 -5.57 10.30
C HIS A 584 -23.59 -5.75 9.62
N SER A 585 -23.62 -5.94 8.30
CA SER A 585 -24.86 -6.01 7.51
C SER A 585 -25.76 -4.78 7.71
N LEU A 586 -25.17 -3.61 7.90
CA LEU A 586 -25.89 -2.34 8.08
C LEU A 586 -25.95 -1.54 6.78
N PRO A 587 -26.93 -0.63 6.63
CA PRO A 587 -27.02 0.26 5.48
C PRO A 587 -25.70 1.00 5.24
N SER A 588 -25.16 0.88 4.03
CA SER A 588 -23.86 1.46 3.64
C SER A 588 -24.03 2.42 2.47
N PRO A 589 -24.73 3.57 2.66
CA PRO A 589 -24.95 4.52 1.58
C PRO A 589 -23.63 5.18 1.15
N ALA A 590 -23.57 5.59 -0.11
CA ALA A 590 -22.51 6.48 -0.56
C ALA A 590 -22.59 7.79 0.25
N HIS A 591 -21.44 8.38 0.55
CA HIS A 591 -21.36 9.65 1.27
C HIS A 591 -22.06 9.66 2.65
N TRP A 592 -22.01 8.52 3.37
CA TRP A 592 -22.59 8.34 4.73
C TRP A 592 -22.25 9.45 5.73
N TRP A 593 -21.15 10.18 5.51
CA TRP A 593 -20.61 11.22 6.38
C TRP A 593 -21.22 12.62 6.15
N LYS A 594 -21.97 12.83 5.06
CA LYS A 594 -22.68 14.09 4.80
C LYS A 594 -23.80 14.32 5.80
N ASN A 595 -24.11 15.57 6.11
CA ASN A 595 -25.03 15.94 7.20
C ASN A 595 -26.39 15.23 7.12
N GLN A 596 -27.04 15.25 5.95
CA GLN A 596 -28.35 14.63 5.74
C GLN A 596 -28.30 13.10 5.93
N THR A 597 -27.35 12.42 5.28
CA THR A 597 -27.19 10.97 5.38
C THR A 597 -26.79 10.55 6.79
N TRP A 598 -25.92 11.30 7.44
CA TRP A 598 -25.47 11.05 8.81
C TRP A 598 -26.62 11.11 9.81
N SER A 599 -27.46 12.14 9.76
CA SER A 599 -28.62 12.30 10.64
C SER A 599 -29.60 11.14 10.54
N ARG A 600 -29.82 10.61 9.32
CA ARG A 600 -30.64 9.41 9.10
C ARG A 600 -29.95 8.16 9.64
N LEU A 601 -28.66 7.98 9.34
CA LEU A 601 -27.91 6.81 9.76
C LEU A 601 -27.78 6.69 11.28
N THR A 602 -27.52 7.77 12.01
CA THR A 602 -27.33 7.72 13.47
C THR A 602 -28.55 7.24 14.25
N LYS A 603 -29.75 7.33 13.64
CA LYS A 603 -30.99 6.79 14.22
C LYS A 603 -31.12 5.26 14.07
N LEU A 604 -30.42 4.69 13.07
CA LEU A 604 -30.49 3.28 12.72
C LEU A 604 -29.27 2.48 13.23
N LEU A 605 -28.16 3.16 13.48
CA LEU A 605 -26.90 2.52 13.83
C LEU A 605 -26.73 2.39 15.35
N PRO A 606 -26.19 1.25 15.84
CA PRO A 606 -25.77 1.11 17.23
C PRO A 606 -24.80 2.24 17.65
N SER A 607 -24.93 2.70 18.89
CA SER A 607 -24.16 3.83 19.45
C SER A 607 -22.65 3.66 19.26
N TRP A 608 -22.13 2.44 19.46
CA TRP A 608 -20.72 2.15 19.30
C TRP A 608 -20.25 2.30 17.85
N ILE A 609 -21.07 1.96 16.84
CA ILE A 609 -20.76 2.14 15.42
C ILE A 609 -20.75 3.62 15.06
N CYS A 610 -21.73 4.39 15.56
CA CYS A 610 -21.76 5.84 15.43
C CYS A 610 -20.45 6.44 15.95
N LEU A 611 -20.02 6.07 17.16
CA LEU A 611 -18.76 6.53 17.75
C LEU A 611 -17.54 6.17 16.88
N ARG A 612 -17.50 4.99 16.25
CA ARG A 612 -16.40 4.60 15.35
C ARG A 612 -16.39 5.42 14.06
N LEU A 613 -17.54 5.64 13.44
CA LEU A 613 -17.66 6.43 12.21
C LEU A 613 -17.40 7.92 12.44
N GLU A 614 -17.82 8.44 13.58
CA GLU A 614 -17.65 9.83 13.98
C GLU A 614 -16.18 10.24 14.04
N VAL A 615 -15.26 9.32 14.38
CA VAL A 615 -13.82 9.56 14.34
C VAL A 615 -13.31 9.94 12.94
N HIS A 616 -14.01 9.52 11.88
CA HIS A 616 -13.66 9.81 10.50
C HIS A 616 -14.41 11.01 9.92
N ARG A 617 -15.61 11.30 10.41
CA ARG A 617 -16.53 12.29 9.81
C ARG A 617 -15.94 13.71 9.74
N PRO A 618 -15.34 14.29 10.80
CA PRO A 618 -14.72 15.62 10.71
C PRO A 618 -13.64 15.68 9.64
N ALA A 619 -12.80 14.64 9.54
CA ALA A 619 -11.76 14.57 8.51
C ALA A 619 -12.36 14.51 7.10
N LEU A 620 -13.46 13.78 6.91
CA LEU A 620 -14.17 13.71 5.63
C LEU A 620 -14.79 15.06 5.23
N LEU A 621 -15.43 15.76 6.17
CA LEU A 621 -15.99 17.10 5.94
C LEU A 621 -14.91 18.12 5.58
N THR A 622 -13.80 18.14 6.31
CA THR A 622 -12.65 19.02 5.99
C THR A 622 -12.06 18.69 4.63
N LEU A 623 -11.91 17.41 4.28
CA LEU A 623 -11.42 17.00 2.96
C LEU A 623 -12.36 17.45 1.84
N GLU A 624 -13.68 17.34 2.04
CA GLU A 624 -14.66 17.80 1.05
C GLU A 624 -14.59 19.30 0.81
N GLN A 625 -14.51 20.09 1.89
CA GLN A 625 -14.37 21.54 1.80
C GLN A 625 -13.11 21.92 0.99
N GLN A 626 -11.98 21.29 1.28
CA GLN A 626 -10.72 21.52 0.55
C GLN A 626 -10.80 21.08 -0.91
N ILE A 627 -11.45 19.94 -1.19
CA ILE A 627 -11.67 19.47 -2.56
C ILE A 627 -12.56 20.46 -3.32
N SER A 628 -13.61 20.99 -2.69
CA SER A 628 -14.52 21.96 -3.28
C SER A 628 -13.79 23.25 -3.63
N ALA A 629 -13.01 23.80 -2.68
CA ALA A 629 -12.23 25.02 -2.90
C ALA A 629 -11.23 24.87 -4.07
N LEU A 630 -10.46 23.77 -4.10
CA LEU A 630 -9.54 23.51 -5.20
C LEU A 630 -10.26 23.20 -6.51
N SER A 631 -11.48 22.66 -6.48
CA SER A 631 -12.28 22.44 -7.70
C SER A 631 -12.71 23.77 -8.30
N ALA A 632 -13.21 24.69 -7.46
CA ALA A 632 -13.59 26.04 -7.89
C ALA A 632 -12.39 26.81 -8.46
N GLU A 633 -11.23 26.77 -7.79
CA GLU A 633 -9.99 27.40 -8.30
C GLU A 633 -9.58 26.84 -9.66
N LEU A 634 -9.67 25.51 -9.84
CA LEU A 634 -9.33 24.88 -11.11
C LEU A 634 -10.34 25.23 -12.21
N GLU A 635 -11.64 25.24 -11.91
CA GLU A 635 -12.68 25.55 -12.88
C GLU A 635 -12.65 27.02 -13.32
N ALA A 636 -12.31 27.94 -12.41
CA ALA A 636 -12.09 29.35 -12.72
C ALA A 636 -10.88 29.58 -13.64
N ALA A 637 -9.89 28.68 -13.62
CA ALA A 637 -8.73 28.73 -14.49
C ALA A 637 -8.93 28.07 -15.87
N ALA A 638 -10.14 27.58 -16.17
CA ALA A 638 -10.44 26.98 -17.47
C ALA A 638 -10.66 28.06 -18.54
N PRO A 639 -10.23 27.83 -19.80
CA PRO A 639 -10.60 28.71 -20.90
C PRO A 639 -12.13 28.71 -21.10
N ALA A 640 -12.66 29.77 -21.72
CA ALA A 640 -14.07 29.85 -22.10
C ALA A 640 -14.43 28.79 -23.15
N ASP A 641 -13.61 28.70 -24.21
CA ASP A 641 -13.87 27.86 -25.38
C ASP A 641 -13.48 26.39 -25.14
N VAL A 642 -14.33 25.65 -24.43
CA VAL A 642 -14.11 24.22 -24.17
C VAL A 642 -15.02 23.37 -25.06
N PRO A 643 -14.47 22.38 -25.80
CA PRO A 643 -15.27 21.45 -26.57
C PRO A 643 -16.37 20.76 -25.74
N ALA A 644 -17.57 20.66 -26.27
CA ALA A 644 -18.71 20.04 -25.61
C ALA A 644 -18.37 18.64 -25.08
N GLY A 645 -18.61 18.37 -23.80
CA GLY A 645 -18.27 17.08 -23.20
C GLY A 645 -16.83 16.97 -22.66
N VAL A 646 -15.92 17.89 -23.00
CA VAL A 646 -14.67 18.11 -22.26
C VAL A 646 -15.00 19.09 -21.12
N GLY A 647 -14.93 18.65 -19.85
CA GLY A 647 -15.30 19.53 -18.72
C GLY A 647 -14.19 20.51 -18.36
N LYS A 648 -14.53 21.72 -17.86
CA LYS A 648 -13.58 22.76 -17.40
C LYS A 648 -12.41 22.22 -16.58
N LEU A 649 -12.72 21.46 -15.52
CA LEU A 649 -11.72 20.81 -14.67
C LEU A 649 -10.78 19.88 -15.46
N THR A 650 -11.31 19.13 -16.43
CA THR A 650 -10.49 18.20 -17.24
C THR A 650 -9.58 18.96 -18.18
N THR A 651 -10.09 20.03 -18.81
CA THR A 651 -9.30 20.93 -19.65
C THR A 651 -8.09 21.48 -18.89
N VAL A 652 -8.33 21.98 -17.67
CA VAL A 652 -7.28 22.55 -16.82
C VAL A 652 -6.25 21.49 -16.42
N VAL A 653 -6.67 20.28 -16.05
CA VAL A 653 -5.76 19.16 -15.78
C VAL A 653 -4.92 18.83 -17.01
N MET A 654 -5.53 18.79 -18.20
CA MET A 654 -4.84 18.48 -19.44
C MET A 654 -3.78 19.54 -19.79
N THR A 655 -4.18 20.81 -19.83
CA THR A 655 -3.30 21.94 -20.11
C THR A 655 -2.14 21.99 -19.12
N ARG A 656 -2.42 21.85 -17.82
CA ARG A 656 -1.36 21.89 -16.79
C ARG A 656 -0.40 20.71 -16.92
N GLU A 657 -0.88 19.49 -17.19
CA GLU A 657 -0.02 18.29 -17.34
C GLU A 657 0.76 18.23 -18.66
N ILE A 658 0.25 18.87 -19.72
CA ILE A 658 0.93 19.01 -21.02
C ILE A 658 1.95 20.17 -20.99
N CYS A 659 1.60 21.25 -20.29
CA CYS A 659 2.30 22.52 -20.18
C CYS A 659 2.36 23.29 -21.51
N SER A 660 3.08 22.76 -22.50
CA SER A 660 3.17 23.34 -23.85
C SER A 660 2.75 22.29 -24.87
N TRP A 661 1.82 22.63 -25.75
CA TRP A 661 1.36 21.75 -26.82
C TRP A 661 2.36 21.68 -27.99
N GLU A 662 3.12 22.75 -28.22
CA GLU A 662 4.11 22.84 -29.29
C GLU A 662 5.34 21.94 -29.10
N ARG A 663 5.56 21.45 -27.87
CA ARG A 663 6.66 20.52 -27.60
C ARG A 663 6.56 19.19 -28.36
N PHE A 664 5.40 18.87 -28.93
CA PHE A 664 5.17 17.62 -29.64
C PHE A 664 5.29 17.85 -31.14
N ARG A 665 6.30 17.21 -31.75
CA ARG A 665 6.56 17.32 -33.20
C ARG A 665 5.50 16.64 -34.08
N ASN A 666 4.78 15.65 -33.55
CA ASN A 666 3.81 14.87 -34.32
C ASN A 666 2.75 14.18 -33.46
N ARG A 667 1.70 13.67 -34.12
CA ARG A 667 0.59 12.92 -33.50
C ARG A 667 1.03 11.70 -32.67
N ARG A 668 2.14 11.05 -33.03
CA ARG A 668 2.65 9.88 -32.30
C ARG A 668 3.26 10.31 -30.96
N ALA A 669 3.95 11.44 -30.91
CA ALA A 669 4.57 11.97 -29.70
C ALA A 669 3.54 12.28 -28.60
N ILE A 670 2.46 13.01 -28.91
CA ILE A 670 1.37 13.29 -27.95
C ILE A 670 0.64 12.00 -27.53
N SER A 671 0.39 11.08 -28.48
CA SER A 671 -0.25 9.79 -28.18
C SER A 671 0.58 8.93 -27.23
N CYS A 672 1.91 8.91 -27.40
CA CYS A 672 2.82 8.23 -26.49
C CYS A 672 2.87 8.89 -25.12
N TYR A 673 2.90 10.23 -25.08
CA TYR A 673 2.95 11.00 -23.82
C TYR A 673 1.73 10.76 -22.93
N THR A 674 0.53 10.63 -23.51
CA THR A 674 -0.70 10.29 -22.77
C THR A 674 -0.72 8.82 -22.30
N GLY A 675 0.12 7.96 -22.90
CA GLY A 675 0.18 6.53 -22.57
C GLY A 675 -1.01 5.72 -23.10
N LEU A 676 -1.70 6.24 -24.13
CA LEU A 676 -2.82 5.58 -24.82
C LEU A 676 -2.37 4.74 -26.03
N CYS A 677 -1.07 4.73 -26.36
CA CYS A 677 -0.53 3.87 -27.41
C CYS A 677 -0.57 2.38 -27.02
N PRO A 678 -1.02 1.48 -27.92
CA PRO A 678 -0.89 0.04 -27.72
C PRO A 678 0.59 -0.36 -27.74
N GLY A 679 0.94 -1.40 -26.99
CA GLY A 679 2.17 -2.14 -27.23
C GLY A 679 2.10 -2.85 -28.59
N GLU A 680 3.25 -3.22 -29.13
CA GLU A 680 3.34 -3.89 -30.41
C GLU A 680 4.38 -5.00 -30.34
N HIS A 681 4.00 -6.19 -30.79
CA HIS A 681 4.89 -7.31 -31.05
C HIS A 681 4.76 -7.65 -32.53
N SER A 682 5.81 -7.32 -33.29
CA SER A 682 5.84 -7.52 -34.73
C SER A 682 7.10 -8.28 -35.11
N SER A 683 6.96 -9.26 -36.00
CA SER A 683 8.06 -10.08 -36.53
C SER A 683 7.75 -10.43 -37.98
N GLY A 684 8.65 -10.10 -38.91
CA GLY A 684 8.42 -10.26 -40.35
C GLY A 684 7.15 -9.52 -40.79
N THR A 685 6.22 -10.24 -41.40
CA THR A 685 4.93 -9.72 -41.89
C THR A 685 3.83 -9.67 -40.83
N LYS A 686 4.03 -10.28 -39.66
CA LYS A 686 3.00 -10.37 -38.61
C LYS A 686 3.06 -9.18 -37.68
N ARG A 687 1.94 -8.47 -37.53
CA ARG A 687 1.77 -7.36 -36.60
C ARG A 687 0.72 -7.69 -35.54
N VAL A 688 1.14 -7.76 -34.27
CA VAL A 688 0.25 -8.04 -33.14
C VAL A 688 0.17 -6.83 -32.20
N PRO A 689 -0.91 -6.03 -32.25
CA PRO A 689 -1.12 -4.98 -31.27
C PRO A 689 -1.50 -5.57 -29.90
N GLY A 690 -0.77 -5.14 -28.87
CA GLY A 690 -0.99 -5.53 -27.47
C GLY A 690 -1.84 -4.53 -26.68
N SER A 691 -1.87 -4.70 -25.36
CA SER A 691 -2.52 -3.75 -24.44
C SER A 691 -1.84 -2.38 -24.48
N VAL A 692 -2.55 -1.32 -24.06
CA VAL A 692 -1.92 0.00 -23.86
C VAL A 692 -0.65 -0.12 -23.01
N THR A 693 0.43 0.54 -23.44
CA THR A 693 1.74 0.41 -22.78
C THR A 693 1.74 0.96 -21.35
N LYS A 694 0.81 1.89 -21.06
CA LYS A 694 0.75 2.68 -19.82
C LYS A 694 2.04 3.47 -19.53
N ARG A 695 2.98 3.57 -20.49
CA ARG A 695 4.30 4.23 -20.38
C ARG A 695 4.25 5.77 -20.53
N GLY A 696 3.09 6.39 -20.31
CA GLY A 696 2.87 7.84 -20.37
C GLY A 696 2.10 8.37 -19.15
N ASN A 697 1.76 9.66 -19.16
CA ASN A 697 1.16 10.36 -18.04
C ASN A 697 -0.19 9.74 -17.62
N PRO A 698 -0.27 9.11 -16.42
CA PRO A 698 -1.47 8.41 -15.99
C PRO A 698 -2.67 9.33 -15.74
N ARG A 699 -2.44 10.62 -15.43
CA ARG A 699 -3.51 11.60 -15.21
C ARG A 699 -4.20 11.95 -16.52
N LEU A 700 -3.39 12.25 -17.55
CA LEU A 700 -3.90 12.49 -18.90
C LEU A 700 -4.65 11.27 -19.42
N ARG A 701 -4.10 10.07 -19.23
CA ARG A 701 -4.79 8.83 -19.65
C ARG A 701 -6.16 8.69 -19.01
N ALA A 702 -6.27 8.88 -17.70
CA ALA A 702 -7.54 8.79 -17.00
C ALA A 702 -8.51 9.87 -17.49
N ALA A 703 -8.06 11.12 -17.51
CA ALA A 703 -8.86 12.26 -17.95
C ALA A 703 -9.40 12.10 -19.38
N LEU A 704 -8.55 11.69 -20.32
CA LEU A 704 -8.93 11.48 -21.72
C LEU A 704 -9.92 10.33 -21.92
N VAL A 705 -9.82 9.26 -21.13
CA VAL A 705 -10.77 8.14 -21.20
C VAL A 705 -12.13 8.55 -20.64
N GLU A 706 -12.17 9.29 -19.53
CA GLU A 706 -13.41 9.86 -19.00
C GLU A 706 -14.04 10.86 -19.98
N CYS A 707 -13.22 11.74 -20.59
CA CYS A 707 -13.68 12.63 -21.65
C CYS A 707 -14.24 11.86 -22.84
N ALA A 708 -13.57 10.80 -23.30
CA ALA A 708 -14.08 10.00 -24.41
C ALA A 708 -15.47 9.42 -24.14
N TRP A 709 -15.75 8.97 -22.90
CA TRP A 709 -17.10 8.52 -22.52
C TRP A 709 -18.12 9.66 -22.58
N ARG A 710 -17.74 10.87 -22.18
CA ARG A 710 -18.58 12.06 -22.32
C ARG A 710 -18.79 12.43 -23.79
N MET A 711 -17.78 12.32 -24.65
CA MET A 711 -17.91 12.56 -26.10
C MET A 711 -18.98 11.65 -26.72
N VAL A 712 -19.06 10.37 -26.31
CA VAL A 712 -20.13 9.47 -26.79
C VAL A 712 -21.52 10.00 -26.47
N ARG A 713 -21.70 10.68 -25.33
CA ARG A 713 -22.98 11.23 -24.90
C ARG A 713 -23.29 12.59 -25.52
N PHE A 714 -22.32 13.50 -25.54
CA PHE A 714 -22.53 14.91 -25.89
C PHE A 714 -22.14 15.26 -27.32
N GLN A 715 -21.30 14.46 -27.98
CA GLN A 715 -20.87 14.66 -29.36
C GLN A 715 -20.91 13.33 -30.15
N PRO A 716 -22.08 12.69 -30.32
CA PRO A 716 -22.19 11.43 -31.05
C PRO A 716 -21.71 11.53 -32.51
N ASN A 717 -21.79 12.73 -33.10
CA ASN A 717 -21.37 13.01 -34.47
C ASN A 717 -19.85 13.24 -34.62
N TYR A 718 -19.10 13.41 -33.52
CA TYR A 718 -17.64 13.55 -33.58
C TYR A 718 -17.02 12.33 -34.29
N PRO A 719 -16.25 12.46 -35.39
CA PRO A 719 -15.95 11.34 -36.29
C PRO A 719 -15.35 10.09 -35.62
N PRO A 720 -14.42 10.20 -34.64
CA PRO A 720 -13.91 9.03 -33.92
C PRO A 720 -14.96 8.29 -33.07
N VAL A 721 -15.96 9.02 -32.55
CA VAL A 721 -17.12 8.46 -31.84
C VAL A 721 -18.08 7.84 -32.86
N LYS A 722 -18.45 8.57 -33.90
CA LYS A 722 -19.38 8.12 -34.95
C LYS A 722 -18.97 6.76 -35.53
N LYS A 723 -17.67 6.61 -35.86
CA LYS A 723 -17.08 5.36 -36.37
C LYS A 723 -17.20 4.16 -35.40
N ARG A 724 -17.48 4.39 -34.12
CA ARG A 724 -17.51 3.38 -33.05
C ARG A 724 -18.83 3.32 -32.29
N LEU A 725 -19.85 4.06 -32.73
CA LEU A 725 -21.18 4.08 -32.09
C LEU A 725 -21.80 2.69 -32.02
N SER A 726 -21.65 1.86 -33.07
CA SER A 726 -22.15 0.48 -33.06
C SER A 726 -21.61 -0.40 -31.91
N VAL A 727 -20.45 -0.03 -31.34
CA VAL A 727 -19.83 -0.69 -30.19
C VAL A 727 -20.11 0.05 -28.88
N LEU A 728 -20.16 1.38 -28.92
CA LEU A 728 -20.19 2.25 -27.73
C LEU A 728 -21.60 2.71 -27.32
N ALA A 729 -22.59 2.60 -28.20
CA ALA A 729 -23.96 3.03 -27.92
C ALA A 729 -24.59 2.23 -26.77
N LYS A 730 -25.52 2.88 -26.06
CA LYS A 730 -26.37 2.20 -25.07
C LYS A 730 -27.15 1.08 -25.78
N GLY A 731 -27.12 -0.13 -25.23
CA GLY A 731 -27.76 -1.31 -25.84
C GLY A 731 -26.91 -2.06 -26.88
N ALA A 732 -25.74 -1.57 -27.28
CA ALA A 732 -24.87 -2.27 -28.24
C ALA A 732 -24.46 -3.67 -27.73
N ARG A 733 -24.63 -4.70 -28.57
CA ARG A 733 -24.22 -6.10 -28.31
C ARG A 733 -22.70 -6.29 -28.47
N ALA A 734 -21.94 -5.55 -27.68
CA ALA A 734 -20.48 -5.59 -27.66
C ALA A 734 -19.95 -6.05 -26.30
N THR A 735 -18.92 -6.90 -26.31
CA THR A 735 -18.24 -7.33 -25.09
C THR A 735 -17.57 -6.15 -24.37
N GLY A 736 -17.39 -6.26 -23.05
CA GLY A 736 -16.67 -5.25 -22.27
C GLY A 736 -15.24 -4.99 -22.77
N ALA A 737 -14.58 -6.00 -23.35
CA ALA A 737 -13.26 -5.86 -23.95
C ALA A 737 -13.30 -5.02 -25.24
N GLN A 738 -14.29 -5.26 -26.12
CA GLN A 738 -14.49 -4.46 -27.33
C GLN A 738 -14.78 -3.00 -27.00
N ARG A 739 -15.68 -2.75 -26.03
CA ARG A 739 -15.99 -1.38 -25.55
C ARG A 739 -14.76 -0.66 -25.00
N LYS A 740 -13.94 -1.34 -24.19
CA LYS A 740 -12.69 -0.79 -23.66
C LYS A 740 -11.70 -0.44 -24.77
N LYS A 741 -11.54 -1.29 -25.78
CA LYS A 741 -10.67 -1.00 -26.93
C LYS A 741 -11.19 0.20 -27.75
N ALA A 742 -12.49 0.24 -28.00
CA ALA A 742 -13.14 1.32 -28.75
C ALA A 742 -12.99 2.68 -28.03
N ILE A 743 -13.26 2.74 -26.73
CA ILE A 743 -13.18 4.01 -25.99
C ILE A 743 -11.74 4.51 -25.85
N VAL A 744 -10.77 3.61 -25.67
CA VAL A 744 -9.34 3.97 -25.65
C VAL A 744 -8.90 4.53 -27.01
N ALA A 745 -9.43 3.99 -28.11
CA ALA A 745 -9.16 4.54 -29.42
C ALA A 745 -9.76 5.95 -29.58
N VAL A 746 -11.00 6.19 -29.14
CA VAL A 746 -11.60 7.53 -29.11
C VAL A 746 -10.75 8.49 -28.29
N ALA A 747 -10.35 8.12 -27.08
CA ALA A 747 -9.50 8.93 -26.21
C ALA A 747 -8.15 9.30 -26.86
N ARG A 748 -7.53 8.36 -27.57
CA ARG A 748 -6.27 8.61 -28.30
C ARG A 748 -6.47 9.58 -29.46
N HIS A 749 -7.56 9.44 -30.21
CA HIS A 749 -7.89 10.37 -31.29
C HIS A 749 -8.17 11.77 -30.73
N LEU A 750 -8.98 11.87 -29.69
CA LEU A 750 -9.26 13.13 -29.00
C LEU A 750 -7.99 13.84 -28.54
N ALA A 751 -7.01 13.11 -27.99
CA ALA A 751 -5.73 13.71 -27.60
C ALA A 751 -4.94 14.31 -28.78
N VAL A 752 -5.00 13.68 -29.94
CA VAL A 752 -4.35 14.17 -31.16
C VAL A 752 -5.10 15.36 -31.74
N ASP A 753 -6.42 15.31 -31.74
CA ASP A 753 -7.27 16.37 -32.28
C ASP A 753 -7.20 17.63 -31.40
N LEU A 754 -7.21 17.48 -30.08
CA LEU A 754 -6.94 18.60 -29.17
C LEU A 754 -5.54 19.18 -29.39
N TRP A 755 -4.51 18.36 -29.64
CA TRP A 755 -3.18 18.86 -29.99
C TRP A 755 -3.20 19.66 -31.31
N ARG A 756 -3.92 19.21 -32.33
CA ARG A 756 -4.05 19.95 -33.59
C ARG A 756 -4.71 21.31 -33.38
N VAL A 757 -5.79 21.36 -32.60
CA VAL A 757 -6.49 22.62 -32.25
C VAL A 757 -5.56 23.57 -31.51
N HIS A 758 -4.89 23.12 -30.44
CA HIS A 758 -4.02 23.98 -29.63
C HIS A 758 -2.74 24.45 -30.34
N THR A 759 -2.43 23.87 -31.51
CA THR A 759 -1.25 24.23 -32.29
C THR A 759 -1.60 24.87 -33.63
N GLY A 760 -2.86 25.29 -33.81
CA GLY A 760 -3.35 25.94 -35.03
C GLY A 760 -3.35 25.06 -36.29
N ARG A 761 -3.09 23.74 -36.16
CA ARG A 761 -3.04 22.82 -37.31
C ARG A 761 -4.42 22.52 -37.89
N ASN A 762 -5.46 22.60 -37.07
CA ASN A 762 -6.86 22.45 -37.47
C ASN A 762 -7.76 23.25 -36.52
N THR A 763 -8.90 23.72 -37.00
CA THR A 763 -9.94 24.27 -36.11
C THR A 763 -10.78 23.15 -35.50
N ALA A 764 -11.49 23.43 -34.39
CA ALA A 764 -12.41 22.46 -33.79
C ALA A 764 -13.51 22.03 -34.78
N ALA A 765 -14.06 22.98 -35.54
CA ALA A 765 -15.07 22.74 -36.57
C ALA A 765 -14.57 21.79 -37.67
N GLN A 766 -13.35 21.97 -38.18
CA GLN A 766 -12.74 21.07 -39.17
C GLN A 766 -12.61 19.62 -38.68
N LEU A 767 -12.51 19.42 -37.37
CA LEU A 767 -12.40 18.09 -36.74
C LEU A 767 -13.77 17.53 -36.30
N GLY A 768 -14.87 18.24 -36.55
CA GLY A 768 -16.21 17.89 -36.12
C GLY A 768 -16.39 17.95 -34.60
N LEU A 769 -15.63 18.82 -33.93
CA LEU A 769 -15.79 19.13 -32.51
C LEU A 769 -16.65 20.37 -32.35
N THR A 770 -17.75 20.26 -31.61
CA THR A 770 -18.54 21.42 -31.18
C THR A 770 -17.95 22.02 -29.91
N ILE A 771 -17.96 23.34 -29.81
CA ILE A 771 -17.56 24.10 -28.60
C ILE A 771 -18.84 24.44 -27.83
N ASN A 772 -18.78 24.39 -26.50
CA ASN A 772 -19.89 24.89 -25.67
C ASN A 772 -19.83 26.42 -25.65
N ASP A 773 -20.95 27.08 -25.95
CA ASP A 773 -21.14 28.51 -25.66
C ASP A 773 -21.09 28.79 -24.14
#